data_AF-A0A2E6NNY2-F1
#
_entry.id   AF-A0A2E6NNY2-F1
#
_cell.length_a   1.000
_cell.length_b   1.000
_cell.length_c   1.000
_cell.angle_alpha   90.00
_cell.angle_beta   90.00
_cell.angle_gamma   90.00
#
_symmetry.space_group_name_H-M   'P 1'
#
loop_
_entity.id
_entity.type
_entity.pdbx_description
1 polymer ?
#
loop_
_entity_poly.entity_id
_entity_poly.type
_entity_poly.pdbx_seq_one_letter_code
_entity_poly.pdbx_strand_id
1 'polypeptide(L)'
;MREADPLNTYRLPKLAGLCGPAAVALFAFLCLAPCTRTQAQGIPEFDIPAPQGLDRYFREVQFRRGDFNTDRSVDISDAIATFVWLFAGGDESSCTIAGDTNGDSAVDLSDGVFTLAYLFRAGAEPAAPGPFECGLAPEPGKLSCESYPGCSNDLPLITHVLNRITFGPTEELLARIQTREDLLAYIEEQLDPPGNFDQAEDEPGLAAIAESLELGFNADYLVPNNQIQRMNALLLSDAINSRWQLLQVLSLFWNNHFHTQVSALRDSFFSKDQRGGSAGVPPTRQMFNAADLDDSNTVTEAEWNSFRRPNRHPGAIPWERFPNRLRTDGFLTYAEFITKNQIGYWKYYGQREQRAVAIDMELREYNFFRRNAFGDFRDLLEGSAKSVAQVIYLNNFENTAAEPNENYAREYFELFALGADHVYTQRDIEELAKVFTGWTAGWVLRDNFPANDILFIRHPGRRLYTINDRETGTNYRFATTENWDDETYTWAFHFGRPNHTWGRKDIFLPRYGGVDSLGNPVSPFSTLQIANNPDNRTYGAGLNEFNQVLDKTIGLRDCAKYICTKLIQLLVTDDVSDLPKTGGMPNDLAALFNAVDRNSDGRLSESEWAEPTPDLPNGRPPQIFEDLDSAGNGTVSRLEFREPDLLLAAIDAWRESEGDIGEVLRVILFSDEFLSLRFYRAKVKTPIELVASTVRALGASLTLPQLLDATETIENAGMVMVDFPDPTGESEMGFDWMHTVGLLNRLKFINDLANPLAGDSAGTWDPNDFRLRWQLFTPERTVKFFTLLFFNGDIIENHRALSEGAFNSQRERNRRISATAAFLLSLPQFQKQ
;
A
#
# COMPACT_ATOMS: atom_id res chain seq x y z
N MET A 1 -41.11 -9.93 -48.66
CA MET A 1 -40.90 -10.23 -50.09
C MET A 1 -39.51 -9.76 -50.47
N ARG A 2 -38.74 -10.65 -51.14
CA ARG A 2 -37.33 -10.56 -51.59
C ARG A 2 -36.28 -10.73 -50.46
N GLU A 3 -35.85 -11.96 -50.15
CA GLU A 3 -34.82 -12.83 -50.81
C GLU A 3 -33.38 -12.33 -50.50
N ALA A 4 -32.62 -13.01 -49.61
CA ALA A 4 -31.74 -14.19 -49.83
C ALA A 4 -30.36 -13.75 -50.42
N ASP A 5 -29.16 -14.18 -49.99
CA ASP A 5 -28.67 -15.43 -49.38
C ASP A 5 -27.19 -15.24 -48.83
N PRO A 6 -26.35 -16.25 -48.48
CA PRO A 6 -25.81 -16.49 -47.12
C PRO A 6 -24.28 -16.83 -47.10
N LEU A 7 -23.83 -17.57 -46.06
CA LEU A 7 -22.53 -18.25 -45.79
C LEU A 7 -21.80 -17.60 -44.59
N ASN A 8 -21.36 -18.29 -43.54
CA ASN A 8 -21.03 -19.70 -43.39
C ASN A 8 -21.02 -20.13 -41.91
N THR A 9 -21.48 -21.34 -41.65
CA THR A 9 -21.49 -22.07 -40.36
C THR A 9 -20.22 -22.92 -40.19
N TYR A 10 -19.87 -23.36 -38.97
CA TYR A 10 -19.41 -24.71 -38.56
C TYR A 10 -18.99 -24.69 -37.07
N ARG A 11 -19.83 -25.15 -36.13
CA ARG A 11 -19.95 -26.49 -35.47
C ARG A 11 -19.04 -26.73 -34.25
N LEU A 12 -19.68 -26.84 -33.07
CA LEU A 12 -19.17 -27.45 -31.83
C LEU A 12 -19.61 -28.93 -31.75
N PRO A 13 -18.81 -29.84 -31.15
CA PRO A 13 -19.21 -31.22 -30.90
C PRO A 13 -20.03 -31.38 -29.60
N LYS A 14 -20.93 -32.35 -29.64
CA LYS A 14 -21.80 -32.81 -28.55
C LYS A 14 -21.02 -33.61 -27.50
N LEU A 15 -21.27 -33.34 -26.22
CA LEU A 15 -21.26 -34.35 -25.16
C LEU A 15 -22.38 -34.01 -24.17
N ALA A 16 -23.48 -34.74 -24.29
CA ALA A 16 -24.57 -34.76 -23.32
C ALA A 16 -24.56 -36.13 -22.65
N GLY A 17 -24.58 -36.15 -21.31
CA GLY A 17 -24.88 -37.35 -20.55
C GLY A 17 -24.14 -37.42 -19.23
N LEU A 18 -24.68 -36.77 -18.20
CA LEU A 18 -24.71 -37.16 -16.77
C LEU A 18 -24.95 -35.92 -15.91
N CYS A 19 -26.22 -35.60 -15.63
CA CYS A 19 -26.69 -35.02 -14.36
C CYS A 19 -28.22 -34.79 -14.43
N GLY A 20 -28.92 -35.28 -13.39
CA GLY A 20 -30.39 -35.31 -13.31
C GLY A 20 -31.05 -33.96 -12.96
N PRO A 21 -32.39 -33.93 -12.87
CA PRO A 21 -33.22 -32.72 -12.85
C PRO A 21 -33.10 -31.84 -11.59
N ALA A 22 -32.18 -32.14 -10.67
CA ALA A 22 -31.87 -31.28 -9.53
C ALA A 22 -30.97 -30.08 -9.91
N ALA A 23 -30.25 -30.13 -11.02
CA ALA A 23 -29.33 -29.05 -11.45
C ALA A 23 -30.03 -27.88 -12.17
N VAL A 24 -31.26 -28.06 -12.65
CA VAL A 24 -32.00 -27.01 -13.40
C VAL A 24 -32.75 -26.06 -12.47
N ALA A 25 -32.98 -26.44 -11.21
CA ALA A 25 -33.60 -25.57 -10.21
C ALA A 25 -32.61 -24.55 -9.60
N LEU A 26 -31.29 -24.82 -9.62
CA LEU A 26 -30.27 -23.87 -9.14
C LEU A 26 -29.96 -22.78 -10.18
N PHE A 27 -30.04 -23.10 -11.48
CA PHE A 27 -29.72 -22.14 -12.55
C PHE A 27 -30.83 -21.11 -12.83
N ALA A 28 -32.08 -21.39 -12.44
CA ALA A 28 -33.19 -20.45 -12.63
C ALA A 28 -33.34 -19.41 -11.50
N PHE A 29 -32.64 -19.58 -10.37
CA PHE A 29 -32.62 -18.61 -9.27
C PHE A 29 -31.52 -17.54 -9.40
N LEU A 30 -30.60 -17.68 -10.35
CA LEU A 30 -29.46 -16.77 -10.56
C LEU A 30 -29.70 -15.65 -11.59
N CYS A 31 -30.87 -15.57 -12.22
CA CYS A 31 -31.13 -14.57 -13.28
C CYS A 31 -32.27 -13.57 -13.01
N LEU A 32 -32.83 -13.52 -11.79
CA LEU A 32 -33.91 -12.57 -11.45
C LEU A 32 -33.80 -11.96 -10.04
N ALA A 33 -32.62 -12.00 -9.41
CA ALA A 33 -32.38 -11.22 -8.19
C ALA A 33 -32.04 -9.76 -8.58
N PRO A 34 -32.67 -8.73 -7.98
CA PRO A 34 -32.13 -7.37 -8.07
C PRO A 34 -30.70 -7.38 -7.52
N CYS A 35 -29.80 -6.57 -8.11
CA CYS A 35 -28.45 -6.35 -7.62
C CYS A 35 -28.47 -5.85 -6.17
N THR A 36 -28.51 -6.77 -5.22
CA THR A 36 -28.16 -6.53 -3.82
C THR A 36 -26.69 -6.85 -3.70
N ARG A 37 -25.89 -5.79 -3.54
CA ARG A 37 -24.62 -5.73 -2.79
C ARG A 37 -24.04 -7.13 -2.50
N THR A 38 -23.13 -7.64 -3.32
CA THR A 38 -22.21 -8.70 -2.87
C THR A 38 -21.30 -8.06 -1.82
N GLN A 39 -21.81 -8.04 -0.58
CA GLN A 39 -21.19 -7.50 0.61
C GLN A 39 -19.95 -8.31 0.98
N ALA A 40 -18.86 -7.64 1.32
CA ALA A 40 -17.86 -8.21 2.21
C ALA A 40 -18.59 -8.68 3.48
N GLN A 41 -18.60 -9.98 3.72
CA GLN A 41 -19.14 -10.55 4.96
C GLN A 41 -18.29 -10.01 6.12
N GLY A 42 -18.83 -9.07 6.90
CA GLY A 42 -18.13 -8.56 8.09
C GLY A 42 -18.53 -7.17 8.56
N ILE A 43 -19.18 -6.34 7.72
CA ILE A 43 -19.68 -5.04 8.16
C ILE A 43 -21.14 -5.20 8.58
N PRO A 44 -21.50 -5.02 9.87
CA PRO A 44 -22.90 -5.03 10.28
C PRO A 44 -23.65 -3.93 9.53
N GLU A 45 -24.85 -4.25 9.03
CA GLU A 45 -25.73 -3.30 8.36
C GLU A 45 -26.08 -2.18 9.35
N PHE A 46 -25.33 -1.08 9.29
CA PHE A 46 -25.71 0.15 9.98
C PHE A 46 -26.85 0.76 9.18
N ASP A 47 -28.08 0.58 9.69
CA ASP A 47 -29.25 1.32 9.24
C ASP A 47 -28.96 2.80 9.53
N ILE A 48 -28.48 3.53 8.53
CA ILE A 48 -28.15 4.96 8.68
C ILE A 48 -29.46 5.69 8.99
N PRO A 49 -29.65 6.21 10.22
CA PRO A 49 -30.95 6.70 10.63
C PRO A 49 -31.38 7.91 9.80
N ALA A 50 -32.68 7.97 9.49
CA ALA A 50 -33.28 9.14 8.84
C ALA A 50 -33.09 10.40 9.71
N PRO A 51 -32.89 11.58 9.10
CA PRO A 51 -32.36 12.75 9.79
C PRO A 51 -33.22 13.23 10.97
N GLN A 52 -32.57 13.48 12.12
CA GLN A 52 -33.08 14.36 13.16
C GLN A 52 -32.49 15.77 12.99
N GLY A 53 -33.20 16.63 12.27
CA GLY A 53 -32.86 18.06 12.11
C GLY A 53 -32.02 18.39 10.86
N LEU A 54 -32.24 19.60 10.34
CA LEU A 54 -31.79 20.02 9.00
C LEU A 54 -30.30 20.38 8.89
N ASP A 55 -29.56 20.28 10.00
CA ASP A 55 -28.19 20.79 10.10
C ASP A 55 -27.13 19.73 10.44
N ARG A 56 -27.53 18.47 10.65
CA ARG A 56 -26.69 17.43 11.24
C ARG A 56 -26.68 16.18 10.36
N TYR A 57 -25.80 16.17 9.37
CA TYR A 57 -25.56 14.96 8.57
C TYR A 57 -24.52 14.09 9.27
N PHE A 58 -24.79 12.78 9.34
CA PHE A 58 -23.94 11.75 9.97
C PHE A 58 -23.68 11.93 11.48
N ARG A 59 -24.17 12.99 12.13
CA ARG A 59 -23.72 13.38 13.47
C ARG A 59 -24.87 13.51 14.46
N GLU A 60 -24.74 12.83 15.58
CA GLU A 60 -25.57 13.09 16.75
C GLU A 60 -25.00 14.26 17.56
N VAL A 61 -25.87 14.97 18.29
CA VAL A 61 -25.41 16.10 19.09
C VAL A 61 -25.06 15.67 20.49
N GLN A 62 -23.77 15.82 20.77
CA GLN A 62 -23.20 15.66 22.08
C GLN A 62 -23.71 16.78 23.01
N PHE A 63 -23.92 16.43 24.26
CA PHE A 63 -24.39 17.34 25.31
C PHE A 63 -23.71 17.02 26.64
N ARG A 64 -23.84 17.89 27.64
CA ARG A 64 -23.48 17.60 29.04
C ARG A 64 -24.75 17.35 29.83
N ARG A 65 -24.81 16.27 30.60
CA ARG A 65 -25.99 15.95 31.40
C ARG A 65 -25.97 16.77 32.68
N GLY A 66 -27.09 17.42 32.98
CA GLY A 66 -27.26 18.36 34.08
C GLY A 66 -27.14 19.83 33.68
N ASP A 67 -26.69 20.15 32.46
CA ASP A 67 -26.60 21.52 31.93
C ASP A 67 -27.84 21.81 31.05
N PHE A 68 -28.97 22.10 31.70
CA PHE A 68 -30.23 22.31 31.01
C PHE A 68 -30.26 23.65 30.26
N ASN A 69 -29.54 24.66 30.75
CA ASN A 69 -29.53 25.98 30.14
C ASN A 69 -28.53 26.10 28.96
N THR A 70 -27.68 25.09 28.77
CA THR A 70 -26.67 24.91 27.71
C THR A 70 -25.50 25.90 27.77
N ASP A 71 -25.18 26.43 28.95
CA ASP A 71 -24.13 27.45 29.14
C ASP A 71 -22.72 26.89 29.38
N ARG A 72 -22.57 25.56 29.36
CA ARG A 72 -21.35 24.75 29.57
C ARG A 72 -21.02 24.49 31.04
N SER A 73 -21.84 24.90 31.99
CA SER A 73 -21.60 24.69 33.42
C SER A 73 -22.80 24.01 34.05
N VAL A 74 -22.58 22.92 34.79
CA VAL A 74 -23.63 22.34 35.62
C VAL A 74 -23.62 23.05 36.97
N ASP A 75 -24.57 23.96 37.18
CA ASP A 75 -24.71 24.74 38.41
C ASP A 75 -26.18 24.96 38.84
N ILE A 76 -26.40 25.86 39.81
CA ILE A 76 -27.75 26.10 40.35
C ILE A 76 -28.72 26.68 39.31
N SER A 77 -28.20 27.36 38.29
CA SER A 77 -28.98 27.96 37.24
C SER A 77 -29.67 26.91 36.36
N ASP A 78 -29.11 25.71 36.24
CA ASP A 78 -29.74 24.58 35.54
C ASP A 78 -30.97 24.08 36.26
N ALA A 79 -30.85 23.83 37.57
CA ALA A 79 -32.00 23.43 38.38
C ALA A 79 -33.11 24.50 38.34
N ILE A 80 -32.74 25.78 38.37
CA ILE A 80 -33.68 26.89 38.22
C ILE A 80 -34.32 26.86 36.83
N ALA A 81 -33.54 26.67 35.77
CA ALA A 81 -34.05 26.60 34.40
C ALA A 81 -35.04 25.44 34.23
N THR A 82 -34.73 24.25 34.78
CA THR A 82 -35.65 23.10 34.80
C THR A 82 -36.96 23.44 35.49
N PHE A 83 -36.92 24.05 36.69
CA PHE A 83 -38.14 24.42 37.41
C PHE A 83 -38.93 25.55 36.73
N VAL A 84 -38.25 26.53 36.14
CA VAL A 84 -38.87 27.64 35.44
C VAL A 84 -39.61 27.16 34.20
N TRP A 85 -39.01 26.25 33.44
CA TRP A 85 -39.66 25.60 32.30
C TRP A 85 -40.89 24.78 32.75
N LEU A 86 -40.74 23.92 33.77
CA LEU A 86 -41.81 23.02 34.23
C LEU A 86 -43.00 23.75 34.90
N PHE A 87 -42.75 24.82 35.66
CA PHE A 87 -43.77 25.42 36.55
C PHE A 87 -44.06 26.89 36.30
N ALA A 88 -43.16 27.64 35.67
CA ALA A 88 -43.29 29.08 35.47
C ALA A 88 -43.51 29.48 34.00
N GLY A 89 -43.59 28.51 33.08
CA GLY A 89 -43.81 28.76 31.65
C GLY A 89 -42.61 29.37 30.94
N GLY A 90 -41.39 29.08 31.41
CA GLY A 90 -40.16 29.45 30.70
C GLY A 90 -39.97 28.68 29.40
N ASP A 91 -39.00 29.13 28.60
CA ASP A 91 -38.68 28.50 27.32
C ASP A 91 -38.07 27.09 27.51
N GLU A 92 -38.38 26.20 26.58
CA GLU A 92 -37.79 24.85 26.53
C GLU A 92 -36.32 24.93 26.08
N SER A 93 -35.47 24.11 26.70
CA SER A 93 -34.07 24.01 26.30
C SER A 93 -33.95 23.47 24.88
N SER A 94 -32.98 23.98 24.10
CA SER A 94 -32.62 23.38 22.82
C SER A 94 -32.04 21.97 22.96
N CYS A 95 -31.71 21.55 24.18
CA CYS A 95 -31.28 20.21 24.51
C CYS A 95 -32.00 19.65 25.74
N THR A 96 -33.23 19.16 25.55
CA THR A 96 -34.05 18.64 26.66
C THR A 96 -33.41 17.45 27.38
N ILE A 97 -32.70 16.58 26.65
CA ILE A 97 -31.99 15.44 27.25
C ILE A 97 -30.86 15.85 28.21
N ALA A 98 -30.34 17.07 28.11
CA ALA A 98 -29.39 17.61 29.08
C ALA A 98 -30.05 17.87 30.45
N GLY A 99 -31.37 18.08 30.49
CA GLY A 99 -32.14 18.30 31.71
C GLY A 99 -32.52 17.03 32.46
N ASP A 100 -32.47 15.85 31.81
CA ASP A 100 -32.68 14.54 32.43
C ASP A 100 -31.44 14.18 33.24
N THR A 101 -31.31 14.76 34.43
CA THR A 101 -30.09 14.69 35.24
C THR A 101 -29.99 13.35 35.94
N ASN A 102 -31.13 12.74 36.28
CA ASN A 102 -31.20 11.45 36.98
C ASN A 102 -31.10 10.24 36.01
N GLY A 103 -31.23 10.44 34.69
CA GLY A 103 -31.08 9.43 33.65
C GLY A 103 -32.31 8.54 33.45
N ASP A 104 -33.51 8.97 33.87
CA ASP A 104 -34.75 8.19 33.78
C ASP A 104 -35.53 8.38 32.47
N SER A 105 -34.96 9.14 31.52
CA SER A 105 -35.54 9.45 30.22
C SER A 105 -36.78 10.36 30.26
N ALA A 106 -36.98 11.11 31.36
CA ALA A 106 -37.92 12.21 31.46
C ALA A 106 -37.22 13.45 32.02
N VAL A 107 -37.84 14.62 31.84
CA VAL A 107 -37.41 15.84 32.55
C VAL A 107 -38.57 16.27 33.44
N ASP A 108 -38.40 16.12 34.75
CA ASP A 108 -39.41 16.46 35.75
C ASP A 108 -38.81 17.11 37.02
N LEU A 109 -39.61 17.21 38.09
CA LEU A 109 -39.17 17.84 39.34
C LEU A 109 -37.96 17.11 39.96
N SER A 110 -37.87 15.80 39.77
CA SER A 110 -36.80 14.99 40.34
C SER A 110 -35.44 15.35 39.75
N ASP A 111 -35.37 15.82 38.51
CA ASP A 111 -34.11 16.27 37.88
C ASP A 111 -33.54 17.51 38.53
N GLY A 112 -34.35 18.57 38.67
CA GLY A 112 -33.88 19.79 39.34
C GLY A 112 -33.51 19.52 40.80
N VAL A 113 -34.20 18.59 41.48
CA VAL A 113 -33.82 18.14 42.83
C VAL A 113 -32.52 17.34 42.80
N PHE A 114 -32.31 16.50 41.79
CA PHE A 114 -31.09 15.72 41.60
C PHE A 114 -29.87 16.64 41.37
N THR A 115 -29.99 17.64 40.49
CA THR A 115 -28.95 18.65 40.24
C THR A 115 -28.57 19.37 41.55
N LEU A 116 -29.56 19.82 42.34
CA LEU A 116 -29.30 20.45 43.63
C LEU A 116 -28.67 19.48 44.65
N ALA A 117 -29.07 18.21 44.64
CA ALA A 117 -28.49 17.20 45.53
C ALA A 117 -27.02 16.90 45.18
N TYR A 118 -26.70 16.80 43.89
CA TYR A 118 -25.33 16.70 43.40
C TYR A 118 -24.49 17.90 43.86
N LEU A 119 -24.97 19.13 43.61
CA LEU A 119 -24.22 20.36 43.92
C LEU A 119 -24.02 20.62 45.43
N PHE A 120 -25.01 20.31 46.27
CA PHE A 120 -25.01 20.76 47.68
C PHE A 120 -24.94 19.64 48.73
N ARG A 121 -25.20 18.38 48.36
CA ARG A 121 -25.31 17.27 49.33
C ARG A 121 -24.35 16.11 49.06
N ALA A 122 -23.38 16.29 48.17
CA ALA A 122 -22.54 15.18 47.68
C ALA A 122 -23.40 14.00 47.19
N GLY A 123 -24.47 14.32 46.46
CA GLY A 123 -25.28 13.32 45.76
C GLY A 123 -24.48 12.60 44.67
N ALA A 124 -25.08 11.57 44.07
CA ALA A 124 -24.47 10.89 42.93
C ALA A 124 -24.23 11.85 41.77
N GLU A 125 -23.16 11.64 41.01
CA GLU A 125 -22.90 12.38 39.77
C GLU A 125 -24.01 12.09 38.73
N PRO A 126 -24.39 13.08 37.91
CA PRO A 126 -25.27 12.86 36.77
C PRO A 126 -24.79 11.70 35.90
N ALA A 127 -25.73 10.89 35.38
CA ALA A 127 -25.41 9.77 34.51
C ALA A 127 -24.63 10.22 33.26
N ALA A 128 -23.89 9.30 32.63
CA ALA A 128 -23.17 9.60 31.38
C ALA A 128 -24.08 10.31 30.34
N PRO A 129 -23.59 11.35 29.63
CA PRO A 129 -22.20 11.84 29.58
C PRO A 129 -21.71 12.64 30.80
N GLY A 130 -22.56 12.86 31.80
CA GLY A 130 -22.17 13.47 33.06
C GLY A 130 -21.98 14.99 32.96
N PRO A 131 -21.57 15.64 34.05
CA PRO A 131 -21.61 17.10 34.12
C PRO A 131 -20.39 17.78 33.47
N PHE A 132 -19.31 17.04 33.19
CA PHE A 132 -18.04 17.63 32.76
C PHE A 132 -17.72 17.38 31.28
N GLU A 133 -18.09 16.22 30.77
CA GLU A 133 -17.75 15.79 29.42
C GLU A 133 -18.96 15.89 28.49
N CYS A 134 -18.69 16.24 27.25
CA CYS A 134 -19.66 16.14 26.18
C CYS A 134 -19.69 14.71 25.69
N GLY A 135 -20.88 14.16 25.47
CA GLY A 135 -21.01 12.84 24.88
C GLY A 135 -22.42 12.53 24.42
N LEU A 136 -22.59 11.34 23.87
CA LEU A 136 -23.89 10.81 23.48
C LEU A 136 -24.60 10.18 24.68
N ALA A 137 -25.92 10.07 24.59
CA ALA A 137 -26.67 9.31 25.58
C ALA A 137 -26.39 7.81 25.39
N PRO A 138 -26.11 7.04 26.47
CA PRO A 138 -25.83 5.62 26.36
C PRO A 138 -27.02 4.79 25.82
N GLU A 139 -28.24 5.29 25.98
CA GLU A 139 -29.46 4.69 25.43
C GLU A 139 -30.23 5.76 24.64
N PRO A 140 -30.77 5.46 23.44
CA PRO A 140 -31.64 6.37 22.70
C PRO A 140 -32.89 6.72 23.52
N GLY A 141 -32.93 7.94 24.05
CA GLY A 141 -34.03 8.43 24.88
C GLY A 141 -35.21 8.97 24.05
N LYS A 142 -36.36 9.16 24.70
CA LYS A 142 -37.49 9.92 24.13
C LYS A 142 -37.22 11.43 24.05
N LEU A 143 -36.22 11.91 24.77
CA LEU A 143 -35.84 13.31 24.86
C LEU A 143 -34.93 13.68 23.69
N SER A 144 -35.12 14.88 23.15
CA SER A 144 -34.37 15.35 21.99
C SER A 144 -33.27 16.33 22.41
N CYS A 145 -32.23 16.40 21.58
CA CYS A 145 -31.25 17.48 21.64
C CYS A 145 -31.14 18.11 20.25
N GLU A 146 -31.72 19.28 20.02
CA GLU A 146 -31.74 20.00 18.73
C GLU A 146 -30.57 20.97 18.52
N SER A 147 -29.93 21.44 19.59
CA SER A 147 -28.55 21.98 19.54
C SER A 147 -27.95 22.08 20.93
N TYR A 148 -26.63 21.95 21.01
CA TYR A 148 -25.86 22.19 22.21
C TYR A 148 -24.56 22.92 21.83
N PRO A 149 -24.53 24.26 21.84
CA PRO A 149 -23.36 25.06 21.45
C PRO A 149 -22.15 24.85 22.36
N GLY A 150 -22.34 24.20 23.51
CA GLY A 150 -21.32 23.94 24.51
C GLY A 150 -20.30 22.87 24.15
N CYS A 151 -20.64 21.97 23.23
CA CYS A 151 -19.82 20.82 22.88
C CYS A 151 -19.05 21.04 21.57
N SER A 152 -17.80 20.59 21.55
CA SER A 152 -16.95 20.67 20.35
C SER A 152 -17.48 19.77 19.25
N ASN A 153 -17.39 20.25 18.01
CA ASN A 153 -17.60 19.39 16.85
C ASN A 153 -16.30 18.64 16.58
N ASP A 154 -16.25 17.33 16.84
CA ASP A 154 -15.08 16.49 16.56
C ASP A 154 -14.93 16.13 15.07
N LEU A 155 -15.91 16.47 14.22
CA LEU A 155 -15.88 16.15 12.78
C LEU A 155 -14.61 16.62 12.04
N PRO A 156 -14.04 17.82 12.30
CA PRO A 156 -12.77 18.21 11.69
C PRO A 156 -11.63 17.24 12.02
N LEU A 157 -11.53 16.82 13.27
CA LEU A 157 -10.50 15.86 13.70
C LEU A 157 -10.73 14.49 13.07
N ILE A 158 -11.97 14.00 13.13
CA ILE A 158 -12.36 12.69 12.58
C ILE A 158 -12.07 12.65 11.08
N THR A 159 -12.54 13.64 10.31
CA THR A 159 -12.30 13.69 8.87
C THR A 159 -10.83 13.86 8.53
N HIS A 160 -10.06 14.64 9.30
CA HIS A 160 -8.60 14.74 9.16
C HIS A 160 -7.96 13.36 9.28
N VAL A 161 -8.18 12.66 10.40
CA VAL A 161 -7.58 11.34 10.65
C VAL A 161 -8.03 10.31 9.62
N LEU A 162 -9.33 10.25 9.30
CA LEU A 162 -9.85 9.30 8.32
C LEU A 162 -9.28 9.51 6.93
N ASN A 163 -9.02 10.75 6.51
CA ASN A 163 -8.34 11.01 5.24
C ASN A 163 -6.85 10.63 5.27
N ARG A 164 -6.24 10.35 6.44
CA ARG A 164 -4.83 9.95 6.55
C ARG A 164 -4.61 8.46 6.68
N ILE A 165 -5.45 7.77 7.44
CA ILE A 165 -5.31 6.31 7.67
C ILE A 165 -6.16 5.47 6.71
N THR A 166 -6.93 6.12 5.84
CA THR A 166 -7.76 5.46 4.83
C THR A 166 -7.69 6.19 3.50
N PHE A 167 -8.20 5.57 2.44
CA PHE A 167 -8.38 6.24 1.14
C PHE A 167 -9.56 7.23 1.14
N GLY A 168 -9.85 7.88 2.26
CA GLY A 168 -10.95 8.83 2.45
C GLY A 168 -12.21 8.24 3.12
N PRO A 169 -12.95 9.08 3.86
CA PRO A 169 -14.11 8.66 4.64
C PRO A 169 -15.30 8.32 3.74
N THR A 170 -16.06 7.29 4.14
CA THR A 170 -17.37 6.97 3.59
C THR A 170 -18.47 7.56 4.47
N GLU A 171 -19.68 7.68 3.92
CA GLU A 171 -20.87 8.05 4.71
C GLU A 171 -21.06 7.14 5.93
N GLU A 172 -20.84 5.84 5.76
CA GLU A 172 -20.95 4.83 6.82
C GLU A 172 -19.91 5.04 7.93
N LEU A 173 -18.66 5.37 7.56
CA LEU A 173 -17.60 5.59 8.53
C LEU A 173 -17.83 6.88 9.34
N LEU A 174 -18.33 7.93 8.70
CA LEU A 174 -18.72 9.18 9.38
C LEU A 174 -19.95 9.01 10.27
N ALA A 175 -20.85 8.07 9.94
CA ALA A 175 -21.99 7.71 10.79
C ALA A 175 -21.56 6.80 11.96
N ARG A 176 -20.55 5.94 11.77
CA ARG A 176 -20.02 5.07 12.82
C ARG A 176 -19.20 5.84 13.86
N ILE A 177 -18.38 6.80 13.43
CA ILE A 177 -17.41 7.48 14.30
C ILE A 177 -17.99 8.83 14.73
N GLN A 178 -18.56 8.89 15.95
CA GLN A 178 -19.27 10.06 16.46
C GLN A 178 -18.43 10.91 17.41
N THR A 179 -17.52 10.30 18.15
CA THR A 179 -16.74 10.96 19.20
C THR A 179 -15.24 10.79 18.95
N ARG A 180 -14.42 11.53 19.69
CA ARG A 180 -12.98 11.27 19.73
C ARG A 180 -12.67 9.86 20.25
N GLU A 181 -13.44 9.34 21.19
CA GLU A 181 -13.27 7.98 21.70
C GLU A 181 -13.50 6.93 20.61
N ASP A 182 -14.57 7.07 19.82
CA ASP A 182 -14.84 6.19 18.67
C ASP A 182 -13.70 6.23 17.64
N LEU A 183 -13.12 7.42 17.43
CA LEU A 183 -12.01 7.60 16.50
C LEU A 183 -10.76 6.85 16.99
N LEU A 184 -10.41 6.99 18.27
CA LEU A 184 -9.26 6.29 18.84
C LEU A 184 -9.49 4.76 18.84
N ALA A 185 -10.72 4.31 19.14
CA ALA A 185 -11.09 2.90 19.03
C ALA A 185 -10.99 2.38 17.58
N TYR A 186 -11.34 3.21 16.59
CA TYR A 186 -11.16 2.87 15.18
C TYR A 186 -9.68 2.82 14.77
N ILE A 187 -8.83 3.71 15.28
CA ILE A 187 -7.38 3.63 15.06
C ILE A 187 -6.82 2.31 15.62
N GLU A 188 -7.18 1.95 16.85
CA GLU A 188 -6.78 0.65 17.44
C GLU A 188 -7.30 -0.53 16.62
N GLU A 189 -8.56 -0.50 16.15
CA GLU A 189 -9.07 -1.52 15.23
C GLU A 189 -8.16 -1.63 14.01
N GLN A 190 -7.83 -0.53 13.35
CA GLN A 190 -7.00 -0.55 12.14
C GLN A 190 -5.54 -0.99 12.38
N LEU A 191 -5.02 -0.86 13.61
CA LEU A 191 -3.68 -1.32 14.01
C LEU A 191 -3.62 -2.83 14.32
N ASP A 192 -4.77 -3.50 14.47
CA ASP A 192 -4.86 -4.92 14.83
C ASP A 192 -5.62 -5.73 13.75
N PRO A 193 -5.14 -5.77 12.48
CA PRO A 193 -5.70 -6.69 11.50
C PRO A 193 -5.40 -8.15 11.90
N PRO A 194 -6.13 -9.13 11.35
CA PRO A 194 -5.85 -10.55 11.58
C PRO A 194 -4.37 -10.87 11.34
N GLY A 195 -3.67 -11.43 12.34
CA GLY A 195 -2.21 -11.62 12.29
C GLY A 195 -1.69 -12.57 11.20
N ASN A 196 -2.55 -13.35 10.55
CA ASN A 196 -2.24 -14.11 9.33
C ASN A 196 -3.21 -13.72 8.21
N PHE A 197 -3.38 -12.42 7.98
CA PHE A 197 -4.37 -11.89 7.05
C PHE A 197 -4.35 -12.66 5.71
N ASP A 198 -5.43 -13.38 5.45
CA ASP A 198 -5.68 -14.08 4.20
C ASP A 198 -6.95 -13.50 3.61
N GLN A 199 -6.81 -12.79 2.50
CA GLN A 199 -7.94 -12.15 1.83
C GLN A 199 -9.05 -13.15 1.48
N ALA A 200 -8.74 -14.41 1.22
CA ALA A 200 -9.74 -15.44 0.95
C ALA A 200 -10.59 -15.79 2.17
N GLU A 201 -10.01 -15.74 3.37
CA GLU A 201 -10.68 -16.03 4.64
C GLU A 201 -11.31 -14.78 5.27
N ASP A 202 -10.55 -13.69 5.31
CA ASP A 202 -10.89 -12.45 6.02
C ASP A 202 -11.77 -11.49 5.19
N GLU A 203 -11.62 -11.50 3.86
CA GLU A 203 -12.36 -10.62 2.94
C GLU A 203 -12.82 -11.37 1.67
N PRO A 204 -13.67 -12.41 1.77
CA PRO A 204 -13.99 -13.32 0.66
C PRO A 204 -14.61 -12.64 -0.55
N GLY A 205 -15.36 -11.55 -0.35
CA GLY A 205 -15.90 -10.74 -1.45
C GLY A 205 -14.82 -10.05 -2.27
N LEU A 206 -13.73 -9.61 -1.62
CA LEU A 206 -12.58 -9.00 -2.28
C LEU A 206 -11.71 -10.05 -2.95
N ALA A 207 -11.53 -11.22 -2.32
CA ALA A 207 -10.86 -12.36 -2.94
C ALA A 207 -11.55 -12.82 -4.24
N ALA A 208 -12.89 -12.79 -4.30
CA ALA A 208 -13.63 -13.10 -5.53
C ALA A 208 -13.35 -12.09 -6.67
N ILE A 209 -13.17 -10.81 -6.33
CA ILE A 209 -12.74 -9.80 -7.32
C ILE A 209 -11.32 -10.09 -7.79
N ALA A 210 -10.40 -10.39 -6.85
CA ALA A 210 -9.03 -10.76 -7.16
C ALA A 210 -8.94 -11.98 -8.10
N GLU A 211 -9.74 -13.01 -7.85
CA GLU A 211 -9.83 -14.20 -8.71
C GLU A 211 -10.32 -13.84 -10.12
N SER A 212 -11.32 -12.96 -10.24
CA SER A 212 -11.85 -12.50 -11.53
C SER A 212 -10.85 -11.71 -12.38
N LEU A 213 -9.78 -11.21 -11.77
CA LEU A 213 -8.69 -10.53 -12.48
C LEU A 213 -7.81 -11.51 -13.27
N GLU A 214 -7.92 -12.83 -13.05
CA GLU A 214 -7.17 -13.84 -13.80
C GLU A 214 -5.65 -13.52 -13.84
N LEU A 215 -5.11 -13.15 -12.69
CA LEU A 215 -3.70 -12.83 -12.50
C LEU A 215 -2.84 -14.09 -12.51
N GLY A 216 -1.64 -13.96 -13.05
CA GLY A 216 -0.69 -15.06 -13.08
C GLY A 216 -0.94 -16.03 -14.24
N PHE A 217 -0.15 -17.11 -14.25
CA PHE A 217 -0.24 -18.12 -15.31
C PHE A 217 -1.23 -19.22 -14.92
N ASN A 218 -2.16 -19.52 -15.82
CA ASN A 218 -3.07 -20.66 -15.71
C ASN A 218 -3.00 -21.49 -17.01
N ALA A 219 -2.73 -22.79 -16.88
CA ALA A 219 -2.59 -23.70 -18.02
C ALA A 219 -3.92 -23.99 -18.73
N ASP A 220 -5.05 -23.84 -18.04
CA ASP A 220 -6.38 -24.19 -18.51
C ASP A 220 -7.06 -23.08 -19.32
N TYR A 221 -6.53 -21.85 -19.28
CA TYR A 221 -7.15 -20.66 -19.88
C TYR A 221 -6.19 -19.84 -20.74
N LEU A 222 -6.75 -19.02 -21.63
CA LEU A 222 -5.98 -18.05 -22.40
C LEU A 222 -5.54 -16.90 -21.50
N VAL A 223 -4.23 -16.80 -21.24
CA VAL A 223 -3.64 -15.73 -20.45
C VAL A 223 -3.99 -14.34 -21.03
N PRO A 224 -4.62 -13.44 -20.25
CA PRO A 224 -4.90 -12.08 -20.68
C PRO A 224 -3.64 -11.27 -21.03
N ASN A 225 -3.75 -10.31 -21.95
CA ASN A 225 -2.59 -9.52 -22.41
C ASN A 225 -2.19 -8.39 -21.45
N ASN A 226 -3.14 -7.94 -20.64
CA ASN A 226 -3.10 -6.75 -19.81
C ASN A 226 -2.84 -7.09 -18.33
N GLN A 227 -1.90 -8.01 -18.09
CA GLN A 227 -1.59 -8.51 -16.73
C GLN A 227 -1.13 -7.39 -15.79
N ILE A 228 -0.35 -6.43 -16.27
CA ILE A 228 0.08 -5.25 -15.49
C ILE A 228 -1.15 -4.41 -15.06
N GLN A 229 -2.05 -4.10 -16.00
CA GLN A 229 -3.28 -3.37 -15.70
C GLN A 229 -4.19 -4.14 -14.72
N ARG A 230 -4.22 -5.46 -14.82
CA ARG A 230 -4.97 -6.32 -13.90
C ARG A 230 -4.37 -6.32 -12.49
N MET A 231 -3.05 -6.29 -12.35
CA MET A 231 -2.40 -6.18 -11.04
C MET A 231 -2.65 -4.80 -10.43
N ASN A 232 -2.54 -3.75 -11.24
CA ASN A 232 -2.94 -2.40 -10.84
C ASN A 232 -4.41 -2.33 -10.39
N ALA A 233 -5.30 -3.10 -11.03
CA ALA A 233 -6.70 -3.19 -10.66
C ALA A 233 -6.92 -3.95 -9.34
N LEU A 234 -6.07 -4.93 -9.01
CA LEU A 234 -6.06 -5.57 -7.69
C LEU A 234 -5.75 -4.55 -6.60
N LEU A 235 -4.66 -3.80 -6.76
CA LEU A 235 -4.23 -2.75 -5.82
C LEU A 235 -5.32 -1.69 -5.60
N LEU A 236 -5.94 -1.23 -6.69
CA LEU A 236 -7.03 -0.27 -6.63
C LEU A 236 -8.30 -0.86 -5.99
N SER A 237 -8.62 -2.12 -6.28
CA SER A 237 -9.76 -2.82 -5.68
C SER A 237 -9.60 -2.95 -4.16
N ASP A 238 -8.40 -3.30 -3.69
CA ASP A 238 -8.05 -3.39 -2.28
C ASP A 238 -8.23 -2.03 -1.59
N ALA A 239 -7.68 -0.96 -2.18
CA ALA A 239 -7.83 0.41 -1.68
C ALA A 239 -9.30 0.87 -1.56
N ILE A 240 -10.13 0.52 -2.56
CA ILE A 240 -11.56 0.90 -2.58
C ILE A 240 -12.36 0.11 -1.54
N ASN A 241 -12.17 -1.20 -1.46
CA ASN A 241 -13.16 -2.12 -0.87
C ASN A 241 -12.74 -2.72 0.48
N SER A 242 -11.45 -2.75 0.82
CA SER A 242 -10.99 -3.40 2.05
C SER A 242 -11.49 -2.65 3.29
N ARG A 243 -11.89 -3.38 4.34
CA ARG A 243 -12.21 -2.81 5.67
C ARG A 243 -10.94 -2.40 6.43
N TRP A 244 -9.81 -3.03 6.12
CA TRP A 244 -8.51 -2.78 6.74
C TRP A 244 -7.77 -1.74 5.91
N GLN A 245 -8.24 -0.50 6.00
CA GLN A 245 -7.75 0.59 5.18
C GLN A 245 -6.30 0.95 5.50
N LEU A 246 -5.91 0.97 6.78
CA LEU A 246 -4.52 1.23 7.17
C LEU A 246 -3.58 0.12 6.68
N LEU A 247 -4.04 -1.14 6.71
CA LEU A 247 -3.30 -2.28 6.13
C LEU A 247 -3.03 -2.06 4.64
N GLN A 248 -4.02 -1.61 3.87
CA GLN A 248 -3.82 -1.36 2.44
C GLN A 248 -2.93 -0.15 2.17
N VAL A 249 -3.03 0.92 2.96
CA VAL A 249 -2.11 2.07 2.89
C VAL A 249 -0.66 1.60 3.08
N LEU A 250 -0.40 0.81 4.12
CA LEU A 250 0.93 0.26 4.39
C LEU A 250 1.37 -0.76 3.34
N SER A 251 0.46 -1.59 2.82
CA SER A 251 0.79 -2.60 1.80
C SER A 251 1.26 -1.94 0.51
N LEU A 252 0.58 -0.86 0.07
CA LEU A 252 1.03 -0.06 -1.08
C LEU A 252 2.36 0.62 -0.79
N PHE A 253 2.51 1.22 0.39
CA PHE A 253 3.75 1.86 0.80
C PHE A 253 4.93 0.88 0.78
N TRP A 254 4.79 -0.32 1.35
CA TRP A 254 5.86 -1.32 1.35
C TRP A 254 6.14 -1.89 -0.04
N ASN A 255 5.12 -2.11 -0.87
CA ASN A 255 5.33 -2.51 -2.27
C ASN A 255 6.09 -1.44 -3.06
N ASN A 256 5.83 -0.16 -2.78
CA ASN A 256 6.54 0.96 -3.39
C ASN A 256 7.96 1.15 -2.81
N HIS A 257 8.14 0.91 -1.51
CA HIS A 257 9.44 1.02 -0.84
C HIS A 257 10.42 -0.07 -1.28
N PHE A 258 9.93 -1.29 -1.48
CA PHE A 258 10.70 -2.43 -1.99
C PHE A 258 10.40 -2.70 -3.47
N HIS A 259 10.30 -1.63 -4.27
CA HIS A 259 9.78 -1.67 -5.63
C HIS A 259 10.50 -2.67 -6.55
N THR A 260 9.71 -3.36 -7.37
CA THR A 260 10.22 -4.11 -8.52
C THR A 260 9.45 -3.76 -9.80
N GLN A 261 10.10 -3.89 -10.95
CA GLN A 261 9.47 -3.61 -12.24
C GLN A 261 9.11 -4.91 -12.96
N VAL A 262 7.81 -5.18 -13.14
CA VAL A 262 7.31 -6.39 -13.82
C VAL A 262 7.90 -6.60 -15.22
N SER A 263 8.03 -5.54 -16.01
CA SER A 263 8.63 -5.62 -17.36
C SER A 263 10.12 -5.98 -17.29
N ALA A 264 10.88 -5.43 -16.33
CA ALA A 264 12.28 -5.79 -16.14
C ALA A 264 12.44 -7.18 -15.54
N LEU A 265 11.56 -7.61 -14.63
CA LEU A 265 11.50 -8.99 -14.14
C LEU A 265 11.39 -9.95 -15.30
N ARG A 266 10.40 -9.73 -16.18
CA ARG A 266 10.21 -10.53 -17.40
C ARG A 266 11.46 -10.53 -18.27
N ASP A 267 12.05 -9.36 -18.51
CA ASP A 267 13.19 -9.24 -19.42
C ASP A 267 14.47 -9.86 -18.86
N SER A 268 14.80 -9.62 -17.59
CA SER A 268 15.92 -10.24 -16.90
C SER A 268 15.76 -11.76 -16.83
N PHE A 269 14.55 -12.23 -16.56
CA PHE A 269 14.27 -13.65 -16.40
C PHE A 269 14.19 -14.43 -17.72
N PHE A 270 13.56 -13.87 -18.77
CA PHE A 270 13.31 -14.57 -20.03
C PHE A 270 14.14 -14.07 -21.24
N SER A 271 14.90 -12.97 -21.13
CA SER A 271 15.56 -12.36 -22.29
C SER A 271 17.08 -12.11 -22.16
N LYS A 272 17.65 -12.19 -20.95
CA LYS A 272 19.09 -11.97 -20.72
C LYS A 272 19.96 -13.07 -21.37
N ASP A 273 21.16 -12.69 -21.82
CA ASP A 273 22.16 -13.55 -22.50
C ASP A 273 21.73 -14.20 -23.83
N GLN A 274 20.69 -13.72 -24.52
CA GLN A 274 20.21 -14.34 -25.76
C GLN A 274 19.75 -15.80 -25.59
N ARG A 275 19.51 -16.24 -24.35
CA ARG A 275 19.22 -17.65 -24.01
C ARG A 275 17.76 -17.91 -23.71
N GLY A 276 16.91 -16.88 -23.82
CA GLY A 276 15.47 -17.05 -23.83
C GLY A 276 14.78 -16.41 -25.01
N GLY A 277 13.65 -17.02 -25.37
CA GLY A 277 12.94 -16.84 -26.64
C GLY A 277 12.26 -15.49 -26.80
N SER A 278 12.94 -14.40 -26.47
CA SER A 278 12.62 -13.07 -26.99
C SER A 278 13.17 -12.93 -28.41
N ALA A 279 12.43 -12.20 -29.25
CA ALA A 279 12.69 -12.08 -30.67
C ALA A 279 14.10 -11.50 -30.94
N GLY A 280 15.01 -12.31 -31.48
CA GLY A 280 16.31 -11.79 -31.94
C GLY A 280 17.45 -12.80 -32.04
N VAL A 281 17.32 -13.99 -31.44
CA VAL A 281 18.42 -14.96 -31.40
C VAL A 281 18.12 -16.14 -32.32
N PRO A 282 18.97 -16.37 -33.35
CA PRO A 282 18.77 -17.48 -34.25
C PRO A 282 19.05 -18.81 -33.51
N PRO A 283 18.19 -19.83 -33.67
CA PRO A 283 18.44 -21.16 -33.10
C PRO A 283 19.77 -21.75 -33.63
N THR A 284 20.44 -22.58 -32.82
CA THR A 284 21.81 -23.05 -33.14
C THR A 284 21.82 -24.24 -34.11
N ARG A 285 22.95 -24.45 -34.80
CA ARG A 285 23.17 -25.65 -35.64
C ARG A 285 23.03 -26.95 -34.86
N GLN A 286 23.46 -26.96 -33.61
CA GLN A 286 23.36 -28.14 -32.74
C GLN A 286 21.90 -28.52 -32.50
N MET A 287 21.00 -27.54 -32.33
CA MET A 287 19.59 -27.81 -32.14
C MET A 287 18.91 -28.31 -33.41
N PHE A 288 19.27 -27.72 -34.56
CA PHE A 288 18.77 -28.23 -35.84
C PHE A 288 19.12 -29.70 -36.03
N ASN A 289 20.39 -30.05 -35.81
CA ASN A 289 20.86 -31.43 -35.90
C ASN A 289 20.23 -32.34 -34.82
N ALA A 290 19.74 -31.79 -33.71
CA ALA A 290 19.05 -32.57 -32.68
C ALA A 290 17.56 -32.81 -33.01
N ALA A 291 16.96 -31.92 -33.79
CA ALA A 291 15.59 -32.03 -34.28
C ALA A 291 15.47 -32.84 -35.57
N ASP A 292 16.51 -32.82 -36.40
CA ASP A 292 16.70 -33.63 -37.61
C ASP A 292 17.13 -35.05 -37.18
N LEU A 293 16.14 -35.95 -37.00
CA LEU A 293 16.39 -37.26 -36.40
C LEU A 293 16.96 -38.26 -37.41
N ASP A 294 16.83 -37.97 -38.71
CA ASP A 294 17.28 -38.81 -39.81
C ASP A 294 18.49 -38.24 -40.58
N ASP A 295 19.09 -37.14 -40.08
CA ASP A 295 20.20 -36.41 -40.70
C ASP A 295 19.89 -35.97 -42.16
N SER A 296 18.61 -35.75 -42.49
CA SER A 296 18.16 -35.32 -43.83
C SER A 296 18.51 -33.88 -44.16
N ASN A 297 19.03 -33.12 -43.19
CA ASN A 297 19.28 -31.69 -43.24
C ASN A 297 17.98 -30.88 -43.46
N THR A 298 16.84 -31.48 -43.07
CA THR A 298 15.49 -30.91 -43.00
C THR A 298 14.78 -31.47 -41.77
N VAL A 299 13.85 -30.70 -41.18
CA VAL A 299 13.03 -31.18 -40.05
C VAL A 299 11.59 -31.30 -40.52
N THR A 300 10.98 -32.47 -40.34
CA THR A 300 9.56 -32.74 -40.58
C THR A 300 8.69 -32.44 -39.36
N GLU A 301 7.37 -32.39 -39.56
CA GLU A 301 6.40 -32.33 -38.47
C GLU A 301 6.57 -33.46 -37.46
N ALA A 302 6.77 -34.68 -37.93
CA ALA A 302 6.89 -35.86 -37.09
C ALA A 302 8.18 -35.79 -36.25
N GLU A 303 9.28 -35.36 -36.86
CA GLU A 303 10.56 -35.17 -36.18
C GLU A 303 10.51 -34.03 -35.18
N TRP A 304 9.90 -32.90 -35.56
CA TRP A 304 9.68 -31.78 -34.67
C TRP A 304 8.79 -32.13 -33.48
N ASN A 305 7.69 -32.84 -33.72
CA ASN A 305 6.82 -33.33 -32.65
C ASN A 305 7.53 -34.38 -31.77
N SER A 306 8.45 -35.16 -32.33
CA SER A 306 9.29 -36.10 -31.59
C SER A 306 10.38 -35.38 -30.77
N PHE A 307 10.95 -34.30 -31.31
CA PHE A 307 11.89 -33.40 -30.65
C PHE A 307 11.22 -32.64 -29.50
N ARG A 308 10.02 -32.10 -29.74
CA ARG A 308 9.14 -31.42 -28.77
C ARG A 308 8.51 -32.37 -27.76
N ARG A 309 8.80 -33.68 -27.80
CA ARG A 309 8.20 -34.62 -26.84
C ARG A 309 8.29 -34.05 -25.43
N PRO A 310 7.26 -34.26 -24.60
CA PRO A 310 7.18 -33.70 -23.26
C PRO A 310 8.33 -34.06 -22.34
N ASN A 311 9.38 -34.76 -22.77
CA ASN A 311 10.56 -35.19 -22.00
C ASN A 311 11.91 -34.73 -22.61
N ARG A 312 11.91 -33.96 -23.71
CA ARG A 312 13.14 -33.48 -24.38
C ARG A 312 13.18 -31.96 -24.54
N HIS A 313 12.20 -31.35 -25.21
CA HIS A 313 12.19 -29.91 -25.51
C HIS A 313 10.76 -29.32 -25.44
N PRO A 314 10.16 -29.23 -24.25
CA PRO A 314 8.77 -28.78 -24.07
C PRO A 314 8.54 -27.30 -24.41
N GLY A 315 9.57 -26.45 -24.36
CA GLY A 315 9.47 -25.03 -24.71
C GLY A 315 9.45 -24.74 -26.22
N ALA A 316 9.65 -25.77 -27.05
CA ALA A 316 9.63 -25.66 -28.50
C ALA A 316 8.21 -25.41 -29.02
N ILE A 317 8.07 -24.42 -29.91
CA ILE A 317 6.77 -24.01 -30.45
C ILE A 317 6.05 -25.18 -31.17
N PRO A 318 4.70 -25.27 -31.13
CA PRO A 318 3.97 -26.27 -31.90
C PRO A 318 4.22 -26.18 -33.40
N TRP A 319 4.24 -27.33 -34.10
CA TRP A 319 4.39 -27.38 -35.57
C TRP A 319 3.35 -26.51 -36.29
N GLU A 320 2.12 -26.53 -35.78
CA GLU A 320 0.96 -25.72 -36.20
C GLU A 320 1.21 -24.20 -36.16
N ARG A 321 2.26 -23.73 -35.47
CA ARG A 321 2.61 -22.29 -35.36
C ARG A 321 3.74 -21.86 -36.31
N PHE A 322 4.27 -22.78 -37.11
CA PHE A 322 5.12 -22.46 -38.25
C PHE A 322 4.41 -22.08 -39.59
N PRO A 323 3.07 -22.16 -39.82
CA PRO A 323 2.49 -22.24 -41.16
C PRO A 323 2.55 -20.95 -41.99
N ASN A 324 2.72 -19.77 -41.38
CA ASN A 324 3.02 -18.54 -42.14
C ASN A 324 4.50 -18.46 -42.60
N ARG A 325 5.30 -19.50 -42.34
CA ARG A 325 6.76 -19.47 -42.43
C ARG A 325 7.39 -20.76 -42.98
N LEU A 326 6.61 -21.82 -43.22
CA LEU A 326 7.03 -23.07 -43.88
C LEU A 326 6.85 -22.94 -45.41
N ARG A 327 7.70 -23.63 -46.16
CA ARG A 327 7.48 -23.87 -47.58
C ARG A 327 6.26 -24.77 -47.79
N THR A 328 5.67 -24.71 -48.99
CA THR A 328 4.53 -25.56 -49.41
C THR A 328 4.83 -27.07 -49.38
N ASP A 329 6.09 -27.46 -49.18
CA ASP A 329 6.56 -28.85 -49.12
C ASP A 329 6.51 -29.46 -47.70
N GLY A 330 6.28 -28.67 -46.65
CA GLY A 330 6.09 -29.19 -45.28
C GLY A 330 7.37 -29.56 -44.54
N PHE A 331 8.53 -29.01 -44.95
CA PHE A 331 9.82 -29.22 -44.29
C PHE A 331 10.42 -27.90 -43.78
N LEU A 332 11.30 -27.99 -42.77
CA LEU A 332 12.05 -26.86 -42.24
C LEU A 332 13.56 -27.08 -42.46
N THR A 333 14.19 -26.27 -43.32
CA THR A 333 15.64 -26.33 -43.57
C THR A 333 16.44 -25.61 -42.49
N TYR A 334 17.75 -25.89 -42.37
CA TYR A 334 18.61 -25.17 -41.41
C TYR A 334 18.59 -23.64 -41.63
N ALA A 335 18.57 -23.19 -42.88
CA ALA A 335 18.53 -21.77 -43.20
C ALA A 335 17.22 -21.12 -42.72
N GLU A 336 16.09 -21.82 -42.87
CA GLU A 336 14.79 -21.36 -42.35
C GLU A 336 14.69 -21.49 -40.84
N PHE A 337 15.33 -22.51 -40.25
CA PHE A 337 15.44 -22.67 -38.82
C PHE A 337 16.11 -21.43 -38.19
N ILE A 338 17.28 -21.03 -38.68
CA ILE A 338 18.08 -19.94 -38.10
C ILE A 338 17.58 -18.55 -38.44
N THR A 339 16.97 -18.34 -39.62
CA THR A 339 16.49 -17.00 -40.02
C THR A 339 15.18 -16.61 -39.37
N LYS A 340 14.51 -17.54 -38.68
CA LYS A 340 13.21 -17.32 -38.04
C LYS A 340 13.45 -17.20 -36.53
N ASN A 341 13.74 -15.99 -36.08
CA ASN A 341 14.11 -15.53 -34.73
C ASN A 341 13.16 -15.91 -33.55
N GLN A 342 12.32 -16.96 -33.64
CA GLN A 342 11.24 -17.25 -32.68
C GLN A 342 10.96 -18.75 -32.48
N ILE A 343 11.99 -19.61 -32.50
CA ILE A 343 11.85 -20.95 -31.92
C ILE A 343 12.01 -20.78 -30.41
N GLY A 344 10.91 -20.75 -29.65
CA GLY A 344 10.94 -20.67 -28.18
C GLY A 344 11.62 -21.88 -27.55
N TYR A 345 12.27 -21.70 -26.40
CA TYR A 345 12.93 -22.76 -25.63
C TYR A 345 12.51 -22.80 -24.16
N TRP A 346 11.56 -21.93 -23.77
CA TRP A 346 11.06 -21.81 -22.41
C TRP A 346 9.62 -22.33 -22.32
N LYS A 347 9.22 -22.77 -21.13
CA LYS A 347 7.83 -23.15 -20.79
C LYS A 347 6.83 -22.12 -21.27
N TYR A 348 7.23 -20.86 -21.16
CA TYR A 348 6.49 -19.68 -21.56
C TYR A 348 7.19 -19.03 -22.75
N TYR A 349 6.81 -19.42 -23.97
CA TYR A 349 7.40 -18.87 -25.21
C TYR A 349 6.76 -17.54 -25.63
N GLY A 350 5.52 -17.27 -25.20
CA GLY A 350 4.81 -16.05 -25.55
C GLY A 350 5.02 -14.96 -24.50
N GLN A 351 5.10 -13.72 -24.98
CA GLN A 351 5.26 -12.53 -24.14
C GLN A 351 4.13 -12.36 -23.11
N ARG A 352 2.94 -12.89 -23.40
CA ARG A 352 1.77 -12.82 -22.50
C ARG A 352 1.97 -13.75 -21.31
N GLU A 353 2.36 -14.99 -21.59
CA GLU A 353 2.65 -16.02 -20.59
C GLU A 353 3.86 -15.63 -19.74
N GLN A 354 4.91 -15.06 -20.35
CA GLN A 354 6.08 -14.56 -19.63
C GLN A 354 5.72 -13.41 -18.66
N ARG A 355 4.87 -12.47 -19.09
CA ARG A 355 4.36 -11.41 -18.21
C ARG A 355 3.53 -11.96 -17.06
N ALA A 356 2.68 -12.95 -17.33
CA ALA A 356 1.88 -13.59 -16.30
C ALA A 356 2.75 -14.25 -15.22
N VAL A 357 3.86 -14.87 -15.58
CA VAL A 357 4.81 -15.42 -14.61
C VAL A 357 5.50 -14.33 -13.80
N ALA A 358 5.92 -13.23 -14.42
CA ALA A 358 6.49 -12.10 -13.70
C ALA A 358 5.47 -11.48 -12.71
N ILE A 359 4.20 -11.42 -13.09
CA ILE A 359 3.10 -10.95 -12.24
C ILE A 359 2.84 -11.90 -11.08
N ASP A 360 2.94 -13.21 -11.27
CA ASP A 360 2.86 -14.18 -10.17
C ASP A 360 4.02 -13.99 -9.17
N MET A 361 5.23 -13.62 -9.63
CA MET A 361 6.34 -13.28 -8.73
C MET A 361 6.05 -12.01 -7.91
N GLU A 362 5.60 -10.94 -8.58
CA GLU A 362 5.22 -9.66 -7.94
C GLU A 362 4.06 -9.84 -6.96
N LEU A 363 3.01 -10.56 -7.35
CA LEU A 363 1.84 -10.80 -6.51
C LEU A 363 2.20 -11.56 -5.21
N ARG A 364 3.17 -12.46 -5.28
CA ARG A 364 3.67 -13.18 -4.10
C ARG A 364 4.43 -12.25 -3.15
N GLU A 365 5.26 -11.37 -3.69
CA GLU A 365 5.97 -10.36 -2.91
C GLU A 365 4.99 -9.37 -2.27
N TYR A 366 4.05 -8.82 -3.03
CA TYR A 366 2.96 -7.97 -2.50
C TYR A 366 2.20 -8.64 -1.34
N ASN A 367 1.81 -9.91 -1.50
CA ASN A 367 1.11 -10.65 -0.45
C ASN A 367 1.98 -10.90 0.78
N PHE A 368 3.30 -10.99 0.63
CA PHE A 368 4.21 -11.07 1.77
C PHE A 368 4.27 -9.73 2.51
N PHE A 369 4.46 -8.62 1.80
CA PHE A 369 4.50 -7.30 2.44
C PHE A 369 3.18 -6.95 3.11
N ARG A 370 2.04 -7.31 2.50
CA ARG A 370 0.72 -7.13 3.13
C ARG A 370 0.61 -7.87 4.45
N ARG A 371 0.98 -9.15 4.50
CA ARG A 371 0.88 -9.94 5.74
C ARG A 371 1.80 -9.46 6.86
N ASN A 372 2.93 -8.85 6.50
CA ASN A 372 3.92 -8.35 7.46
C ASN A 372 3.89 -6.82 7.61
N ALA A 373 2.84 -6.15 7.11
CA ALA A 373 2.82 -4.68 7.00
C ALA A 373 2.96 -3.94 8.33
N PHE A 374 2.51 -4.55 9.43
CA PHE A 374 2.62 -4.07 10.81
C PHE A 374 3.66 -4.82 11.65
N GLY A 375 4.31 -5.85 11.07
CA GLY A 375 5.25 -6.71 11.79
C GLY A 375 6.62 -6.06 11.98
N ASP A 376 7.62 -6.91 12.20
CA ASP A 376 9.00 -6.46 12.34
C ASP A 376 9.58 -6.03 10.98
N PHE A 377 10.20 -4.85 10.91
CA PHE A 377 10.89 -4.39 9.72
C PHE A 377 12.00 -5.35 9.27
N ARG A 378 12.59 -6.10 10.20
CA ARG A 378 13.52 -7.20 9.94
C ARG A 378 12.91 -8.22 8.97
N ASP A 379 11.64 -8.57 9.15
CA ASP A 379 10.96 -9.56 8.31
C ASP A 379 10.66 -9.00 6.92
N LEU A 380 10.32 -7.72 6.81
CA LEU A 380 10.16 -7.03 5.51
C LEU A 380 11.48 -7.00 4.74
N LEU A 381 12.58 -6.63 5.40
CA LEU A 381 13.90 -6.55 4.79
C LEU A 381 14.47 -7.94 4.42
N GLU A 382 14.24 -8.94 5.29
CA GLU A 382 14.54 -10.35 5.00
C GLU A 382 13.71 -10.87 3.82
N GLY A 383 12.42 -10.52 3.77
CA GLY A 383 11.49 -10.86 2.70
C GLY A 383 11.92 -10.30 1.35
N SER A 384 12.31 -9.02 1.30
CA SER A 384 12.88 -8.40 0.10
C SER A 384 14.14 -9.14 -0.37
N ALA A 385 15.08 -9.45 0.54
CA ALA A 385 16.31 -10.14 0.18
C ALA A 385 16.08 -11.55 -0.38
N LYS A 386 15.01 -12.21 0.07
CA LYS A 386 14.62 -13.56 -0.33
C LYS A 386 13.54 -13.57 -1.40
N SER A 387 13.10 -12.43 -1.89
CA SER A 387 12.08 -12.36 -2.93
C SER A 387 12.62 -12.87 -4.26
N VAL A 388 11.84 -13.70 -4.94
CA VAL A 388 12.16 -14.16 -6.30
C VAL A 388 12.16 -12.99 -7.28
N ALA A 389 11.17 -12.10 -7.15
CA ALA A 389 11.09 -10.90 -7.96
C ALA A 389 12.36 -10.07 -7.73
N GLN A 390 12.67 -9.73 -6.48
CA GLN A 390 13.79 -8.85 -6.19
C GLN A 390 15.16 -9.41 -6.58
N VAL A 391 15.39 -10.70 -6.33
CA VAL A 391 16.61 -11.40 -6.75
C VAL A 391 16.82 -11.33 -8.25
N ILE A 392 15.74 -11.36 -9.04
CA ILE A 392 15.77 -11.24 -10.50
C ILE A 392 15.94 -9.78 -10.93
N TYR A 393 15.12 -8.87 -10.41
CA TYR A 393 15.08 -7.46 -10.80
C TYR A 393 16.44 -6.78 -10.60
N LEU A 394 17.03 -6.92 -9.42
CA LEU A 394 18.33 -6.34 -9.07
C LEU A 394 19.50 -7.24 -9.45
N ASN A 395 19.27 -8.27 -10.28
CA ASN A 395 20.28 -9.17 -10.83
C ASN A 395 21.14 -9.88 -9.77
N ASN A 396 20.63 -10.05 -8.54
CA ASN A 396 21.35 -10.75 -7.47
C ASN A 396 21.55 -12.24 -7.80
N PHE A 397 20.72 -12.84 -8.67
CA PHE A 397 20.94 -14.21 -9.15
C PHE A 397 22.29 -14.41 -9.88
N GLU A 398 22.94 -13.34 -10.33
CA GLU A 398 24.26 -13.34 -10.97
C GLU A 398 25.41 -13.15 -9.97
N ASN A 399 25.09 -12.85 -8.71
CA ASN A 399 26.05 -12.55 -7.67
C ASN A 399 26.81 -13.82 -7.27
N THR A 400 28.08 -13.93 -7.67
CA THR A 400 28.91 -15.11 -7.39
C THR A 400 30.16 -14.75 -6.59
N ALA A 401 30.74 -15.73 -5.90
CA ALA A 401 31.98 -15.50 -5.15
C ALA A 401 33.15 -15.03 -6.03
N ALA A 402 33.13 -15.32 -7.34
CA ALA A 402 34.15 -14.89 -8.30
C ALA A 402 33.88 -13.51 -8.90
N GLU A 403 32.61 -13.16 -9.09
CA GLU A 403 32.12 -11.85 -9.57
C GLU A 403 30.98 -11.38 -8.65
N PRO A 404 31.31 -10.69 -7.54
CA PRO A 404 30.30 -10.08 -6.69
C PRO A 404 29.51 -8.99 -7.46
N ASN A 405 28.19 -8.99 -7.33
CA ASN A 405 27.29 -8.00 -7.91
C ASN A 405 26.75 -7.09 -6.81
N GLU A 406 27.02 -5.79 -6.93
CA GLU A 406 26.70 -4.79 -5.91
C GLU A 406 25.27 -4.25 -5.98
N ASN A 407 24.53 -4.47 -7.07
CA ASN A 407 23.25 -3.79 -7.29
C ASN A 407 22.28 -3.96 -6.11
N TYR A 408 22.00 -5.20 -5.70
CA TYR A 408 21.11 -5.45 -4.55
C TYR A 408 21.67 -4.91 -3.23
N ALA A 409 22.98 -5.04 -3.00
CA ALA A 409 23.63 -4.53 -1.79
C ALA A 409 23.56 -2.99 -1.70
N ARG A 410 23.62 -2.31 -2.86
CA ARG A 410 23.46 -0.88 -2.97
C ARG A 410 22.03 -0.48 -2.59
N GLU A 411 21.02 -1.06 -3.22
CA GLU A 411 19.61 -0.71 -2.91
C GLU A 411 19.23 -1.06 -1.46
N TYR A 412 19.77 -2.16 -0.92
CA TYR A 412 19.59 -2.52 0.49
C TYR A 412 19.98 -1.39 1.43
N PHE A 413 21.13 -0.75 1.22
CA PHE A 413 21.56 0.38 2.02
C PHE A 413 20.88 1.69 1.60
N GLU A 414 20.92 2.02 0.31
CA GLU A 414 20.48 3.31 -0.26
C GLU A 414 18.98 3.54 -0.16
N LEU A 415 18.18 2.53 -0.50
CA LEU A 415 16.74 2.70 -0.70
C LEU A 415 15.92 2.00 0.37
N PHE A 416 16.38 0.84 0.83
CA PHE A 416 15.55 0.01 1.70
C PHE A 416 15.77 0.30 3.17
N ALA A 417 17.01 0.53 3.62
CA ALA A 417 17.29 0.59 5.05
C ALA A 417 17.85 1.92 5.58
N LEU A 418 18.76 2.59 4.88
CA LEU A 418 19.56 3.69 5.46
C LEU A 418 19.41 5.05 4.75
N GLY A 419 18.83 5.07 3.55
CA GLY A 419 18.77 6.27 2.73
C GLY A 419 20.04 6.49 1.91
N ALA A 420 19.94 7.30 0.85
CA ALA A 420 21.03 7.60 -0.08
C ALA A 420 22.14 8.46 0.53
N ASP A 421 21.93 8.98 1.74
CA ASP A 421 22.75 9.98 2.41
C ASP A 421 23.99 9.37 3.08
N HIS A 422 24.79 8.64 2.30
CA HIS A 422 26.19 8.24 2.54
C HIS A 422 26.61 7.84 3.97
N VAL A 423 25.74 7.14 4.71
CA VAL A 423 26.07 6.58 6.04
C VAL A 423 26.94 5.30 5.96
N TYR A 424 27.20 4.85 4.74
CA TYR A 424 28.01 3.69 4.36
C TYR A 424 28.99 4.12 3.24
N THR A 425 30.03 3.34 3.02
CA THR A 425 31.00 3.54 1.93
C THR A 425 30.82 2.54 0.81
N GLN A 426 31.47 2.81 -0.32
CA GLN A 426 31.61 1.85 -1.42
C GLN A 426 32.15 0.48 -0.93
N ARG A 427 33.05 0.47 0.06
CA ARG A 427 33.57 -0.77 0.63
C ARG A 427 32.48 -1.59 1.32
N ASP A 428 31.49 -0.95 1.95
CA ASP A 428 30.41 -1.66 2.63
C ASP A 428 29.47 -2.32 1.65
N ILE A 429 29.21 -1.65 0.53
CA ILE A 429 28.45 -2.21 -0.59
C ILE A 429 29.18 -3.45 -1.14
N GLU A 430 30.49 -3.35 -1.37
CA GLU A 430 31.32 -4.47 -1.84
C GLU A 430 31.29 -5.66 -0.86
N GLU A 431 31.36 -5.41 0.44
CA GLU A 431 31.38 -6.45 1.48
C GLU A 431 30.00 -7.07 1.70
N LEU A 432 28.93 -6.26 1.63
CA LEU A 432 27.56 -6.74 1.66
C LEU A 432 27.21 -7.54 0.40
N ALA A 433 27.68 -7.13 -0.78
CA ALA A 433 27.52 -7.88 -2.02
C ALA A 433 28.07 -9.30 -1.88
N LYS A 434 29.22 -9.46 -1.20
CA LYS A 434 29.79 -10.78 -0.88
C LYS A 434 28.95 -11.57 0.13
N VAL A 435 28.09 -10.96 0.95
CA VAL A 435 27.14 -11.71 1.83
C VAL A 435 26.04 -12.35 0.98
N PHE A 436 25.61 -11.68 -0.08
CA PHE A 436 24.54 -12.13 -0.97
C PHE A 436 25.00 -13.07 -2.09
N THR A 437 26.29 -13.37 -2.22
CA THR A 437 26.79 -14.27 -3.26
C THR A 437 26.23 -15.68 -3.09
N GLY A 438 25.80 -16.29 -4.21
CA GLY A 438 25.15 -17.60 -4.23
C GLY A 438 23.63 -17.57 -3.99
N TRP A 439 23.04 -16.40 -3.73
CA TRP A 439 21.59 -16.23 -3.67
C TRP A 439 21.03 -16.22 -5.10
N THR A 440 19.98 -16.98 -5.37
CA THR A 440 19.41 -17.17 -6.71
C THR A 440 17.94 -17.60 -6.60
N ALA A 441 17.27 -17.83 -7.73
CA ALA A 441 15.94 -18.42 -7.76
C ALA A 441 15.92 -19.67 -8.64
N GLY A 442 14.93 -20.54 -8.48
CA GLY A 442 14.83 -21.80 -9.21
C GLY A 442 13.48 -22.51 -9.06
N TRP A 443 13.31 -23.59 -9.83
CA TRP A 443 12.12 -24.46 -9.79
C TRP A 443 12.19 -25.49 -8.67
N VAL A 444 11.06 -25.71 -8.00
CA VAL A 444 10.98 -26.47 -6.75
C VAL A 444 9.56 -27.01 -6.53
N LEU A 445 9.45 -28.17 -5.85
CA LEU A 445 8.17 -28.83 -5.59
C LEU A 445 7.30 -28.00 -4.64
N ARG A 446 6.05 -27.75 -5.01
CA ARG A 446 5.04 -27.01 -4.24
C ARG A 446 4.71 -27.68 -2.89
N ASP A 447 4.84 -29.01 -2.79
CA ASP A 447 4.67 -29.75 -1.52
C ASP A 447 5.81 -29.52 -0.52
N ASN A 448 6.94 -28.95 -0.94
CA ASN A 448 8.02 -28.60 -0.01
C ASN A 448 7.72 -27.30 0.77
N PHE A 449 6.59 -26.64 0.52
CA PHE A 449 6.23 -25.36 1.12
C PHE A 449 4.99 -25.48 2.00
N PRO A 450 4.97 -24.81 3.17
CA PRO A 450 3.71 -24.35 3.74
C PRO A 450 3.01 -23.42 2.73
N ALA A 451 1.69 -23.51 2.57
CA ALA A 451 0.93 -22.63 1.67
C ALA A 451 1.20 -21.13 1.90
N ASN A 452 1.64 -20.77 3.12
CA ASN A 452 1.86 -19.40 3.55
C ASN A 452 3.31 -18.92 3.38
N ASP A 453 4.28 -19.80 3.10
CA ASP A 453 5.71 -19.45 3.05
C ASP A 453 6.25 -19.60 1.62
N ILE A 454 5.90 -18.60 0.80
CA ILE A 454 6.15 -18.57 -0.65
C ILE A 454 7.53 -18.02 -1.02
N LEU A 455 8.28 -17.49 -0.06
CA LEU A 455 9.54 -16.77 -0.34
C LEU A 455 10.80 -17.61 -0.14
N PHE A 456 10.78 -18.78 0.49
CA PHE A 456 12.04 -19.40 0.93
C PHE A 456 12.15 -20.91 0.78
N ILE A 457 13.34 -21.36 0.36
CA ILE A 457 13.77 -22.77 0.45
C ILE A 457 15.17 -22.90 1.05
N ARG A 458 15.29 -23.69 2.12
CA ARG A 458 16.57 -24.27 2.55
C ARG A 458 17.02 -25.33 1.57
N HIS A 459 18.27 -25.28 1.09
CA HIS A 459 18.85 -26.25 0.14
C HIS A 459 18.45 -27.72 0.45
N PRO A 460 17.45 -28.32 -0.24
CA PRO A 460 17.14 -29.72 -0.02
C PRO A 460 18.25 -30.57 -0.64
N GLY A 461 18.59 -31.71 -0.03
CA GLY A 461 19.56 -32.67 -0.56
C GLY A 461 19.14 -33.37 -1.87
N ARG A 462 18.28 -32.74 -2.69
CA ARG A 462 17.76 -33.23 -3.98
C ARG A 462 18.34 -32.40 -5.13
N ARG A 463 18.24 -32.92 -6.36
CA ARG A 463 18.70 -32.22 -7.58
C ARG A 463 17.85 -30.97 -7.80
N LEU A 464 18.47 -29.80 -7.71
CA LEU A 464 17.87 -28.49 -7.89
C LEU A 464 18.39 -27.84 -9.18
N TYR A 465 17.54 -27.03 -9.81
CA TYR A 465 17.84 -26.30 -11.04
C TYR A 465 17.73 -24.80 -10.76
N THR A 466 18.88 -24.17 -10.52
CA THR A 466 19.04 -22.73 -10.31
C THR A 466 18.98 -21.98 -11.63
N ILE A 467 18.57 -20.70 -11.60
CA ILE A 467 18.73 -19.79 -12.75
C ILE A 467 20.22 -19.68 -13.14
N ASN A 468 21.10 -19.75 -12.16
CA ASN A 468 22.54 -19.69 -12.36
C ASN A 468 23.18 -21.09 -12.34
N ASP A 469 23.53 -21.63 -13.51
CA ASP A 469 24.36 -22.85 -13.66
C ASP A 469 25.83 -22.54 -14.02
N ARG A 470 26.26 -21.26 -13.95
CA ARG A 470 27.63 -20.84 -14.31
C ARG A 470 28.73 -21.49 -13.46
N GLU A 471 28.41 -22.11 -12.33
CA GLU A 471 29.40 -22.78 -11.49
C GLU A 471 29.96 -24.10 -12.06
N THR A 472 29.40 -24.68 -13.14
CA THR A 472 30.04 -25.82 -13.81
C THR A 472 29.89 -25.78 -15.33
N GLY A 473 30.83 -25.09 -15.98
CA GLY A 473 31.25 -25.23 -17.39
C GLY A 473 30.28 -25.83 -18.42
N THR A 474 29.96 -25.03 -19.45
CA THR A 474 29.51 -25.41 -20.82
C THR A 474 28.33 -26.39 -21.00
N ASN A 475 27.77 -26.98 -19.95
CA ASN A 475 26.73 -28.00 -20.06
C ASN A 475 25.36 -27.47 -19.68
N TYR A 476 24.59 -27.09 -20.70
CA TYR A 476 23.16 -26.80 -20.62
C TYR A 476 22.42 -27.96 -19.92
N ARG A 477 22.05 -27.78 -18.65
CA ARG A 477 21.11 -28.68 -17.96
C ARG A 477 19.81 -27.94 -17.71
N PHE A 478 18.99 -27.81 -18.74
CA PHE A 478 17.60 -27.43 -18.57
C PHE A 478 16.91 -28.41 -17.60
N ALA A 479 16.02 -27.90 -16.75
CA ALA A 479 15.16 -28.74 -15.94
C ALA A 479 14.46 -29.77 -16.85
N THR A 480 14.59 -31.04 -16.51
CA THR A 480 13.78 -32.08 -17.16
C THR A 480 12.31 -31.75 -16.95
N THR A 481 11.48 -32.12 -17.91
CA THR A 481 10.06 -31.77 -18.01
C THR A 481 9.17 -32.26 -16.88
N GLU A 482 9.66 -33.22 -16.09
CA GLU A 482 9.07 -33.62 -14.81
C GLU A 482 8.87 -32.43 -13.86
N ASN A 483 9.60 -31.33 -14.05
CA ASN A 483 9.56 -30.12 -13.22
C ASN A 483 8.81 -28.95 -13.87
N TRP A 484 8.13 -29.19 -15.00
CA TRP A 484 7.43 -28.16 -15.78
C TRP A 484 5.91 -28.18 -15.55
N ASP A 485 5.46 -28.79 -14.46
CA ASP A 485 4.08 -28.74 -14.01
C ASP A 485 3.91 -27.58 -13.00
N ASP A 486 3.03 -26.61 -13.29
CA ASP A 486 2.76 -25.49 -12.37
C ASP A 486 1.88 -25.87 -11.18
N GLU A 487 1.17 -27.01 -11.26
CA GLU A 487 0.43 -27.56 -10.13
C GLU A 487 1.41 -28.10 -9.09
N THR A 488 2.38 -28.91 -9.55
CA THR A 488 3.34 -29.59 -8.67
C THR A 488 4.60 -28.76 -8.36
N TYR A 489 4.99 -27.80 -9.20
CA TYR A 489 6.20 -26.99 -9.02
C TYR A 489 5.90 -25.50 -9.02
N THR A 490 6.77 -24.74 -8.38
CA THR A 490 6.67 -23.29 -8.28
C THR A 490 8.06 -22.65 -8.31
N TRP A 491 8.13 -21.35 -8.54
CA TRP A 491 9.34 -20.55 -8.36
C TRP A 491 9.56 -20.25 -6.89
N ALA A 492 10.79 -20.41 -6.41
CA ALA A 492 11.20 -19.89 -5.11
C ALA A 492 12.67 -19.50 -5.08
N PHE A 493 13.00 -18.76 -4.02
CA PHE A 493 14.36 -18.46 -3.63
C PHE A 493 15.19 -19.72 -3.41
N HIS A 494 16.46 -19.63 -3.77
CA HIS A 494 17.43 -20.68 -3.56
C HIS A 494 18.78 -20.09 -3.14
N PHE A 495 19.52 -20.85 -2.35
CA PHE A 495 20.88 -20.55 -1.96
C PHE A 495 21.82 -21.65 -2.46
N GLY A 496 22.85 -21.25 -3.21
CA GLY A 496 23.76 -22.10 -3.99
C GLY A 496 24.66 -23.06 -3.19
N ARG A 497 25.51 -23.79 -3.92
CA ARG A 497 26.31 -24.95 -3.46
C ARG A 497 27.49 -24.58 -2.53
N PRO A 498 28.03 -25.56 -1.74
CA PRO A 498 28.99 -25.32 -0.64
C PRO A 498 30.43 -24.92 -1.03
N ASN A 499 30.73 -24.63 -2.30
CA ASN A 499 32.07 -24.18 -2.72
C ASN A 499 32.25 -22.65 -2.64
N HIS A 500 31.32 -21.98 -1.99
CA HIS A 500 31.41 -20.59 -1.66
C HIS A 500 32.51 -20.33 -0.62
N THR A 501 33.44 -19.42 -0.90
CA THR A 501 34.48 -18.99 0.06
C THR A 501 33.97 -17.80 0.86
N TRP A 502 33.42 -18.07 2.04
CA TRP A 502 32.83 -17.07 2.95
C TRP A 502 33.89 -16.30 3.78
N GLY A 503 35.15 -16.23 3.32
CA GLY A 503 36.25 -15.62 4.09
C GLY A 503 35.91 -14.21 4.58
N ARG A 504 36.35 -13.87 5.80
CA ARG A 504 36.15 -12.61 6.53
C ARG A 504 35.63 -11.45 5.67
N LYS A 505 34.35 -11.12 5.86
CA LYS A 505 33.74 -9.90 5.30
C LYS A 505 33.67 -8.88 6.42
N ASP A 506 34.57 -7.92 6.34
CA ASP A 506 34.50 -6.78 7.22
C ASP A 506 33.58 -5.76 6.54
N ILE A 507 32.25 -5.85 6.71
CA ILE A 507 31.39 -4.71 6.40
C ILE A 507 31.74 -3.64 7.43
N PHE A 508 32.38 -2.56 7.01
CA PHE A 508 32.85 -1.48 7.85
C PHE A 508 31.88 -0.31 7.76
N LEU A 509 30.66 -0.37 8.30
CA LEU A 509 29.80 0.83 8.32
C LEU A 509 30.57 1.99 8.97
N PRO A 510 31.09 2.98 8.20
CA PRO A 510 32.12 3.85 8.70
C PRO A 510 31.46 5.20 8.92
N ARG A 511 31.24 5.51 10.19
CA ARG A 511 31.61 6.76 10.89
C ARG A 511 31.51 8.12 10.17
N TYR A 512 30.71 8.28 9.14
CA TYR A 512 30.53 9.57 8.50
C TYR A 512 29.24 10.19 9.02
N GLY A 513 29.40 11.22 9.87
CA GLY A 513 28.30 12.05 10.34
C GLY A 513 27.86 13.01 9.25
N GLY A 514 27.32 12.47 8.14
CA GLY A 514 26.66 13.17 7.04
C GLY A 514 25.47 14.00 7.51
N VAL A 515 24.72 14.57 6.56
CA VAL A 515 23.35 15.04 6.80
C VAL A 515 22.40 14.06 6.14
N ASP A 516 21.29 13.74 6.78
CA ASP A 516 20.19 12.99 6.16
C ASP A 516 19.46 13.85 5.12
N SER A 517 18.48 13.26 4.45
CA SER A 517 17.62 13.89 3.45
C SER A 517 16.83 15.10 3.96
N LEU A 518 16.80 15.31 5.28
CA LEU A 518 16.16 16.44 5.95
C LEU A 518 17.18 17.51 6.41
N GLY A 519 18.46 17.36 6.03
CA GLY A 519 19.55 18.24 6.43
C GLY A 519 19.99 18.06 7.88
N ASN A 520 19.50 17.03 8.59
CA ASN A 520 19.90 16.78 9.97
C ASN A 520 21.17 15.90 10.01
N PRO A 521 22.12 16.18 10.90
CA PRO A 521 23.30 15.34 11.08
C PRO A 521 22.97 13.86 11.37
N VAL A 522 23.63 12.96 10.64
CA VAL A 522 23.67 11.51 10.83
C VAL A 522 24.57 11.18 12.00
N SER A 523 24.24 10.13 12.76
CA SER A 523 25.09 9.66 13.85
C SER A 523 26.41 9.06 13.31
N PRO A 524 27.60 9.65 13.58
CA PRO A 524 28.81 8.86 13.47
C PRO A 524 28.77 7.76 14.55
N PHE A 525 29.48 6.64 14.40
CA PHE A 525 29.63 5.57 15.40
C PHE A 525 28.53 4.47 15.44
N SER A 526 28.66 3.51 14.53
CA SER A 526 28.98 2.15 14.96
C SER A 526 29.82 1.50 13.86
N THR A 527 31.08 1.17 14.15
CA THR A 527 31.83 0.27 13.24
C THR A 527 31.16 -1.08 13.32
N LEU A 528 30.45 -1.43 12.27
CA LEU A 528 30.01 -2.80 12.06
C LEU A 528 31.28 -3.65 11.88
N GLN A 529 31.37 -4.75 12.61
CA GLN A 529 32.28 -5.84 12.29
C GLN A 529 31.46 -7.11 12.42
N ILE A 530 31.12 -7.71 11.29
CA ILE A 530 30.48 -9.02 11.29
C ILE A 530 31.52 -10.01 11.79
N ALA A 531 31.18 -10.77 12.82
CA ALA A 531 32.11 -11.70 13.41
C ALA A 531 32.52 -12.74 12.35
N ASN A 532 33.82 -13.01 12.26
CA ASN A 532 34.32 -14.05 11.36
C ASN A 532 33.64 -15.38 11.69
N ASN A 533 32.99 -16.00 10.71
CA ASN A 533 32.34 -17.28 10.91
C ASN A 533 33.38 -18.41 10.74
N PRO A 534 33.69 -19.19 11.80
CA PRO A 534 34.71 -20.24 11.71
C PRO A 534 34.33 -21.36 10.73
N ASP A 535 33.03 -21.50 10.41
CA ASP A 535 32.46 -22.54 9.56
C ASP A 535 32.04 -22.00 8.17
N ASN A 536 32.85 -21.08 7.63
CA ASN A 536 32.81 -20.36 6.35
C ASN A 536 32.68 -21.23 5.08
N ARG A 537 31.97 -22.35 5.11
CA ARG A 537 31.65 -23.25 3.98
C ARG A 537 30.26 -23.89 4.10
N THR A 538 29.47 -23.57 5.13
CA THR A 538 28.15 -24.17 5.35
C THR A 538 27.02 -23.22 4.98
N TYR A 539 25.88 -23.78 4.58
CA TYR A 539 24.63 -23.04 4.39
C TYR A 539 24.23 -22.26 5.66
N GLY A 540 24.31 -22.92 6.82
CA GLY A 540 24.02 -22.31 8.10
C GLY A 540 24.94 -21.12 8.42
N ALA A 541 26.20 -21.16 7.98
CA ALA A 541 27.13 -20.07 8.16
C ALA A 541 26.75 -18.81 7.36
N GLY A 542 26.39 -18.97 6.08
CA GLY A 542 25.97 -17.84 5.24
C GLY A 542 24.66 -17.20 5.70
N LEU A 543 23.68 -18.00 6.13
CA LEU A 543 22.46 -17.45 6.75
C LEU A 543 22.76 -16.73 8.07
N ASN A 544 23.66 -17.27 8.90
CA ASN A 544 24.04 -16.63 10.15
C ASN A 544 24.78 -15.30 9.92
N GLU A 545 25.57 -15.19 8.85
CA GLU A 545 26.16 -13.92 8.41
C GLU A 545 25.07 -12.91 8.02
N PHE A 546 24.11 -13.32 7.19
CA PHE A 546 23.02 -12.44 6.79
C PHE A 546 22.13 -12.02 7.96
N ASN A 547 21.80 -12.93 8.87
CA ASN A 547 21.07 -12.58 10.09
C ASN A 547 21.83 -11.56 10.94
N GLN A 548 23.15 -11.70 11.06
CA GLN A 548 23.97 -10.68 11.73
C GLN A 548 23.95 -9.34 11.00
N VAL A 549 23.91 -9.32 9.66
CA VAL A 549 23.71 -8.07 8.90
C VAL A 549 22.36 -7.45 9.26
N LEU A 550 21.28 -8.22 9.17
CA LEU A 550 19.91 -7.77 9.47
C LEU A 550 19.82 -7.20 10.89
N ASP A 551 20.15 -8.00 11.91
CA ASP A 551 20.04 -7.61 13.32
C ASP A 551 20.83 -6.33 13.61
N LYS A 552 21.96 -6.15 12.91
CA LYS A 552 22.75 -4.93 13.02
C LYS A 552 22.14 -3.76 12.28
N THR A 553 21.69 -3.93 11.05
CA THR A 553 21.03 -2.88 10.25
C THR A 553 19.83 -2.31 11.00
N ILE A 554 18.95 -3.18 11.52
CA ILE A 554 17.76 -2.79 12.29
C ILE A 554 18.12 -2.07 13.58
N GLY A 555 19.22 -2.47 14.22
CA GLY A 555 19.74 -1.81 15.42
C GLY A 555 20.41 -0.45 15.18
N LEU A 556 20.59 -0.03 13.92
CA LEU A 556 21.14 1.30 13.61
C LEU A 556 20.10 2.38 13.86
N ARG A 557 20.53 3.44 14.54
CA ARG A 557 19.74 4.67 14.70
C ARG A 557 19.31 5.23 13.35
N ASP A 558 20.19 5.21 12.35
CA ASP A 558 19.90 5.79 11.03
C ASP A 558 18.89 4.96 10.25
N CYS A 559 18.81 3.64 10.47
CA CYS A 559 17.75 2.81 9.92
C CYS A 559 16.39 3.17 10.53
N ALA A 560 16.32 3.22 11.87
CA ALA A 560 15.13 3.66 12.58
C ALA A 560 14.69 5.06 12.10
N LYS A 561 15.63 6.00 12.04
CA LYS A 561 15.37 7.37 11.58
C LYS A 561 14.83 7.41 10.16
N TYR A 562 15.44 6.68 9.23
CA TYR A 562 15.02 6.64 7.84
C TYR A 562 13.59 6.10 7.70
N ILE A 563 13.29 4.95 8.30
CA ILE A 563 11.98 4.33 8.22
C ILE A 563 10.91 5.14 8.97
N CYS A 564 11.19 5.61 10.19
CA CYS A 564 10.28 6.48 10.93
C CYS A 564 10.00 7.79 10.18
N THR A 565 11.00 8.37 9.50
CA THR A 565 10.80 9.55 8.64
C THR A 565 9.82 9.24 7.51
N LYS A 566 9.99 8.11 6.81
CA LYS A 566 9.09 7.70 5.73
C LYS A 566 7.66 7.46 6.22
N LEU A 567 7.48 6.83 7.38
CA LEU A 567 6.15 6.61 7.98
C LEU A 567 5.48 7.92 8.43
N ILE A 568 6.25 8.86 8.98
CA ILE A 568 5.75 10.22 9.29
C ILE A 568 5.39 10.96 8.02
N GLN A 569 6.19 10.83 6.96
CA GLN A 569 5.90 11.43 5.66
C GLN A 569 4.63 10.87 5.04
N LEU A 570 4.43 9.56 5.15
CA LEU A 570 3.22 8.87 4.68
C LEU A 570 1.97 9.43 5.38
N LEU A 571 2.00 9.56 6.72
CA LEU A 571 0.78 9.77 7.51
C LEU A 571 0.56 11.22 7.98
N VAL A 572 1.62 11.97 8.27
CA VAL A 572 1.55 13.26 8.98
C VAL A 572 1.79 14.45 8.05
N THR A 573 2.96 14.54 7.40
CA THR A 573 3.35 15.72 6.62
C THR A 573 4.44 15.40 5.61
N ASP A 574 4.38 16.00 4.41
CA ASP A 574 5.45 15.87 3.42
C ASP A 574 6.78 16.47 3.95
N ASP A 575 6.68 17.56 4.71
CA ASP A 575 7.81 18.26 5.28
C ASP A 575 7.93 17.98 6.78
N VAL A 576 8.85 17.09 7.14
CA VAL A 576 9.15 16.70 8.52
C VAL A 576 9.84 17.84 9.29
N SER A 577 10.42 18.82 8.59
CA SER A 577 11.06 19.98 9.23
C SER A 577 10.05 20.96 9.87
N ASP A 578 8.78 20.92 9.43
CA ASP A 578 7.69 21.71 9.99
C ASP A 578 7.22 21.21 11.37
N LEU A 579 7.62 20.00 11.76
CA LEU A 579 7.25 19.45 13.06
C LEU A 579 7.93 20.19 14.22
N PRO A 580 7.30 20.25 15.41
CA PRO A 580 7.90 20.87 16.59
C PRO A 580 9.27 20.26 16.95
N LYS A 581 10.23 21.13 17.24
CA LYS A 581 11.57 20.79 17.75
C LYS A 581 11.77 21.45 19.12
N THR A 582 11.05 20.99 20.13
CA THR A 582 11.11 21.57 21.48
C THR A 582 12.29 21.03 22.29
N GLY A 583 12.76 19.82 21.96
CA GLY A 583 13.96 19.23 22.51
C GLY A 583 15.26 19.94 22.13
N GLY A 584 16.30 19.66 22.91
CA GLY A 584 17.69 19.97 22.54
C GLY A 584 18.27 18.89 21.60
N MET A 585 19.59 18.86 21.48
CA MET A 585 20.28 17.73 20.83
C MET A 585 19.87 16.41 21.50
N PRO A 586 19.52 15.37 20.72
CA PRO A 586 19.23 14.03 21.24
C PRO A 586 20.38 13.49 22.11
N ASN A 587 20.03 12.79 23.20
CA ASN A 587 21.01 12.31 24.18
C ASN A 587 22.05 11.35 23.59
N ASP A 588 21.64 10.53 22.65
CA ASP A 588 22.51 9.60 21.93
C ASP A 588 23.51 10.32 21.00
N LEU A 589 23.12 11.47 20.42
CA LEU A 589 24.03 12.33 19.68
C LEU A 589 24.94 13.19 20.58
N ALA A 590 24.52 13.47 21.82
CA ALA A 590 25.28 14.32 22.75
C ALA A 590 26.64 13.73 23.13
N ALA A 591 26.72 12.42 23.38
CA ALA A 591 27.99 11.76 23.66
C ALA A 591 28.97 11.88 22.48
N LEU A 592 28.44 11.85 21.26
CA LEU A 592 29.21 11.95 20.02
C LEU A 592 29.71 13.37 19.78
N PHE A 593 28.83 14.35 19.91
CA PHE A 593 29.19 15.77 19.80
C PHE A 593 30.32 16.11 20.77
N ASN A 594 30.22 15.66 22.03
CA ASN A 594 31.25 15.89 23.04
C ASN A 594 32.58 15.19 22.75
N ALA A 595 32.59 14.12 21.96
CA ALA A 595 33.82 13.44 21.57
C ALA A 595 34.60 14.19 20.46
N VAL A 596 33.92 15.06 19.71
CA VAL A 596 34.50 15.91 18.66
C VAL A 596 34.81 17.31 19.19
N ASP A 597 33.97 17.84 20.08
CA ASP A 597 34.14 19.12 20.78
C ASP A 597 35.29 19.02 21.81
N ARG A 598 36.52 19.22 21.33
CA ARG A 598 37.74 19.05 22.14
C ARG A 598 37.95 20.18 23.14
N ASN A 599 37.48 21.37 22.79
CA ASN A 599 37.62 22.56 23.63
C ASN A 599 36.45 22.70 24.64
N SER A 600 35.40 21.88 24.49
CA SER A 600 34.19 21.85 25.32
C SER A 600 33.44 23.18 25.37
N ASP A 601 33.47 23.94 24.28
CA ASP A 601 32.79 25.23 24.14
C ASP A 601 31.34 25.09 23.63
N GLY A 602 30.91 23.86 23.30
CA GLY A 602 29.56 23.55 22.83
C GLY A 602 29.34 23.83 21.35
N ARG A 603 30.42 24.06 20.58
CA ARG A 603 30.41 24.30 19.13
C ARG A 603 31.55 23.51 18.49
N LEU A 604 31.33 23.03 17.27
CA LEU A 604 32.36 22.35 16.48
C LEU A 604 32.94 23.34 15.48
N SER A 605 34.25 23.55 15.51
CA SER A 605 34.99 24.22 14.44
C SER A 605 35.30 23.26 13.28
N GLU A 606 35.55 23.80 12.09
CA GLU A 606 36.00 23.01 10.93
C GLU A 606 37.28 22.22 11.25
N SER A 607 38.17 22.80 12.06
CA SER A 607 39.38 22.13 12.53
C SER A 607 39.09 20.94 13.44
N GLU A 608 38.16 21.04 14.39
CA GLU A 608 37.76 19.92 15.25
C GLU A 608 37.04 18.83 14.45
N TRP A 609 36.26 19.23 13.44
CA TRP A 609 35.59 18.31 12.53
C TRP A 609 36.57 17.47 11.71
N ALA A 610 37.54 18.13 11.07
CA ALA A 610 38.52 17.52 10.17
C ALA A 610 39.60 16.69 10.89
N GLU A 611 39.66 16.71 12.22
CA GLU A 611 40.69 16.00 12.96
C GLU A 611 40.59 14.46 12.83
N PRO A 612 41.70 13.78 12.50
CA PRO A 612 41.75 12.33 12.48
C PRO A 612 41.41 11.72 13.83
N THR A 613 40.66 10.62 13.80
CA THR A 613 40.42 9.75 14.96
C THR A 613 40.95 8.34 14.66
N PRO A 614 41.19 7.47 15.67
CA PRO A 614 41.69 6.11 15.45
C PRO A 614 40.92 5.31 14.38
N ASP A 615 39.66 5.67 14.16
CA ASP A 615 38.75 4.97 13.26
C ASP A 615 38.34 5.80 12.03
N LEU A 616 38.69 7.09 11.98
CA LEU A 616 38.68 7.94 10.79
C LEU A 616 40.07 8.55 10.63
N PRO A 617 41.05 7.76 10.17
CA PRO A 617 42.44 8.21 10.08
C PRO A 617 42.65 9.36 9.08
N ASN A 618 41.69 9.60 8.20
CA ASN A 618 41.70 10.69 7.23
C ASN A 618 40.89 11.94 7.67
N GLY A 619 40.35 11.94 8.90
CA GLY A 619 39.43 13.00 9.34
C GLY A 619 38.02 12.87 8.75
N ARG A 620 37.13 13.82 9.10
CA ARG A 620 35.77 13.90 8.52
C ARG A 620 35.75 14.80 7.27
N PRO A 621 34.86 14.56 6.29
CA PRO A 621 34.77 15.34 5.07
C PRO A 621 34.38 16.80 5.36
N PRO A 622 35.12 17.79 4.83
CA PRO A 622 34.80 19.22 5.02
C PRO A 622 33.44 19.61 4.44
N GLN A 623 33.03 19.02 3.31
CA GLN A 623 31.74 19.34 2.67
C GLN A 623 30.56 19.17 3.63
N ILE A 624 30.58 18.12 4.44
CA ILE A 624 29.51 17.83 5.40
C ILE A 624 29.46 18.88 6.52
N PHE A 625 30.61 19.43 6.91
CA PHE A 625 30.64 20.54 7.87
C PHE A 625 29.97 21.79 7.29
N GLU A 626 30.22 22.08 6.02
CA GLU A 626 29.56 23.18 5.30
C GLU A 626 28.04 22.97 5.24
N ASP A 627 27.60 21.73 4.99
CA ASP A 627 26.18 21.37 4.93
C ASP A 627 25.49 21.52 6.31
N LEU A 628 26.22 21.27 7.41
CA LEU A 628 25.73 21.37 8.79
C LEU A 628 25.73 22.80 9.34
N ASP A 629 26.65 23.67 8.92
CA ASP A 629 26.71 25.10 9.30
C ASP A 629 25.63 25.90 8.56
N SER A 630 24.38 25.54 8.81
CA SER A 630 23.19 26.19 8.24
C SER A 630 23.14 27.70 8.52
N ALA A 631 23.78 28.14 9.62
CA ALA A 631 23.88 29.53 10.00
C ALA A 631 25.04 30.28 9.32
N GLY A 632 25.93 29.58 8.60
CA GLY A 632 27.08 30.14 7.89
C GLY A 632 28.04 30.92 8.80
N ASN A 633 28.17 30.51 10.06
CA ASN A 633 28.93 31.23 11.08
C ASN A 633 30.33 30.63 11.34
N GLY A 634 30.69 29.57 10.61
CA GLY A 634 31.96 28.85 10.70
C GLY A 634 32.03 27.85 11.86
N THR A 635 30.91 27.59 12.56
CA THR A 635 30.85 26.63 13.66
C THR A 635 29.48 25.94 13.74
N VAL A 636 29.48 24.63 14.00
CA VAL A 636 28.25 23.85 14.16
C VAL A 636 27.90 23.73 15.64
N SER A 637 26.71 24.17 16.04
CA SER A 637 26.23 24.14 17.43
C SER A 637 25.28 22.99 17.70
N ARG A 638 25.05 22.66 18.98
CA ARG A 638 24.07 21.64 19.36
C ARG A 638 22.64 21.91 18.85
N LEU A 639 22.30 23.16 18.52
CA LEU A 639 20.97 23.52 18.02
C LEU A 639 20.71 23.03 16.59
N GLU A 640 21.77 22.79 15.80
CA GLU A 640 21.71 22.26 14.43
C GLU A 640 21.46 20.75 14.41
N PHE A 641 21.61 20.06 15.54
CA PHE A 641 21.30 18.63 15.71
C PHE A 641 19.89 18.38 16.27
N ARG A 642 19.03 19.40 16.36
CA ARG A 642 17.66 19.21 16.85
C ARG A 642 16.80 18.50 15.81
N GLU A 643 16.21 17.41 16.24
CA GLU A 643 15.25 16.62 15.46
C GLU A 643 13.81 16.85 15.97
N PRO A 644 12.79 16.58 15.14
CA PRO A 644 11.40 16.68 15.58
C PRO A 644 11.06 15.78 16.77
N ASP A 645 10.25 16.29 17.69
CA ASP A 645 9.89 15.57 18.91
C ASP A 645 9.17 14.24 18.58
N LEU A 646 8.26 14.25 17.59
CA LEU A 646 7.59 13.04 17.08
C LEU A 646 8.58 12.02 16.47
N LEU A 647 9.58 12.49 15.72
CA LEU A 647 10.57 11.59 15.12
C LEU A 647 11.38 10.88 16.20
N LEU A 648 11.75 11.60 17.27
CA LEU A 648 12.45 11.02 18.41
C LEU A 648 11.59 9.97 19.12
N ALA A 649 10.30 10.25 19.36
CA ALA A 649 9.38 9.28 19.96
C ALA A 649 9.22 8.02 19.09
N ALA A 650 9.14 8.17 17.76
CA ALA A 650 9.08 7.05 16.83
C ALA A 650 10.38 6.22 16.82
N ILE A 651 11.56 6.85 16.86
CA ILE A 651 12.85 6.18 16.97
C ILE A 651 12.99 5.43 18.30
N ASP A 652 12.50 6.01 19.40
CA ASP A 652 12.51 5.35 20.71
C ASP A 652 11.59 4.10 20.69
N ALA A 653 10.39 4.21 20.11
CA ALA A 653 9.48 3.07 19.92
C ALA A 653 10.12 1.96 19.08
N TRP A 654 10.81 2.31 17.99
CA TRP A 654 11.58 1.36 17.17
C TRP A 654 12.64 0.63 18.00
N ARG A 655 13.41 1.36 18.80
CA ARG A 655 14.49 0.79 19.61
C ARG A 655 13.98 -0.12 20.72
N GLU A 656 12.87 0.25 21.35
CA GLU A 656 12.26 -0.53 22.44
C GLU A 656 11.58 -1.81 21.93
N SER A 657 11.02 -1.77 20.72
CA SER A 657 10.35 -2.90 20.08
C SER A 657 11.24 -3.73 19.16
N GLU A 658 12.51 -3.33 18.99
CA GLU A 658 13.46 -3.94 18.05
C GLU A 658 13.03 -3.89 16.57
N GLY A 659 12.19 -2.92 16.18
CA GLY A 659 11.78 -2.69 14.78
C GLY A 659 10.33 -3.04 14.46
N ASP A 660 9.46 -3.21 15.46
CA ASP A 660 8.03 -3.45 15.26
C ASP A 660 7.35 -2.20 14.66
N ILE A 661 6.84 -2.33 13.44
CA ILE A 661 6.19 -1.24 12.71
C ILE A 661 4.87 -0.85 13.38
N GLY A 662 4.12 -1.79 13.95
CA GLY A 662 2.86 -1.54 14.65
C GLY A 662 3.06 -0.64 15.89
N GLU A 663 4.10 -0.89 16.68
CA GLU A 663 4.44 -0.05 17.84
C GLU A 663 4.86 1.37 17.42
N VAL A 664 5.65 1.50 16.36
CA VAL A 664 6.05 2.79 15.80
C VAL A 664 4.84 3.57 15.29
N LEU A 665 3.95 2.90 14.55
CA LEU A 665 2.71 3.49 14.06
C LEU A 665 1.79 3.91 15.20
N ARG A 666 1.71 3.14 16.28
CA ARG A 666 0.93 3.52 17.46
C ARG A 666 1.45 4.84 18.05
N VAL A 667 2.76 5.02 18.19
CA VAL A 667 3.32 6.30 18.64
C VAL A 667 3.00 7.45 17.68
N ILE A 668 3.05 7.21 16.36
CA ILE A 668 2.72 8.23 15.36
C ILE A 668 1.22 8.61 15.40
N LEU A 669 0.33 7.62 15.37
CA LEU A 669 -1.12 7.82 15.23
C LEU A 669 -1.78 8.37 16.50
N PHE A 670 -1.15 8.18 17.67
CA PHE A 670 -1.62 8.75 18.94
C PHE A 670 -0.87 10.02 19.35
N SER A 671 0.02 10.54 18.51
CA SER A 671 0.72 11.80 18.75
C SER A 671 -0.18 13.03 18.66
N ASP A 672 0.17 14.08 19.40
CA ASP A 672 -0.50 15.37 19.29
C ASP A 672 -0.34 15.99 17.90
N GLU A 673 0.81 15.77 17.24
CA GLU A 673 1.07 16.22 15.87
C GLU A 673 0.10 15.59 14.88
N PHE A 674 -0.10 14.28 14.91
CA PHE A 674 -1.02 13.59 14.00
C PHE A 674 -2.48 13.95 14.28
N LEU A 675 -2.88 14.01 15.56
CA LEU A 675 -4.23 14.38 15.98
C LEU A 675 -4.49 15.90 15.97
N SER A 676 -3.55 16.70 15.48
CA SER A 676 -3.70 18.15 15.37
C SER A 676 -4.20 18.57 13.99
N LEU A 677 -5.15 19.51 13.98
CA LEU A 677 -5.60 20.17 12.76
C LEU A 677 -4.54 21.11 12.15
N ARG A 678 -3.36 21.26 12.77
CA ARG A 678 -2.23 22.00 12.20
C ARG A 678 -1.82 21.44 10.83
N PHE A 679 -1.86 20.11 10.68
CA PHE A 679 -1.49 19.43 9.44
C PHE A 679 -2.69 19.05 8.57
N TYR A 680 -3.86 19.64 8.84
CA TYR A 680 -5.04 19.45 8.00
C TYR A 680 -4.75 19.91 6.56
N ARG A 681 -4.95 19.01 5.57
CA ARG A 681 -4.63 19.25 4.16
C ARG A 681 -3.15 19.55 3.88
N ALA A 682 -2.25 19.05 4.73
CA ALA A 682 -0.80 19.19 4.51
C ALA A 682 -0.29 18.31 3.36
N LYS A 683 -0.99 17.23 2.99
CA LYS A 683 -0.58 16.33 1.91
C LYS A 683 -1.47 16.48 0.68
N VAL A 684 -0.91 16.20 -0.49
CA VAL A 684 -1.67 16.04 -1.74
C VAL A 684 -1.86 14.54 -2.00
N LYS A 685 -3.07 14.15 -2.38
CA LYS A 685 -3.37 12.77 -2.76
C LYS A 685 -2.56 12.36 -4.00
N THR A 686 -1.98 11.18 -3.97
CA THR A 686 -1.49 10.46 -5.15
C THR A 686 -2.66 10.16 -6.11
N PRO A 687 -2.40 9.87 -7.40
CA PRO A 687 -3.46 9.50 -8.33
C PRO A 687 -4.34 8.31 -7.87
N ILE A 688 -3.75 7.25 -7.29
CA ILE A 688 -4.53 6.13 -6.76
C ILE A 688 -5.40 6.54 -5.57
N GLU A 689 -4.87 7.35 -4.64
CA GLU A 689 -5.64 7.85 -3.50
C GLU A 689 -6.83 8.70 -3.93
N LEU A 690 -6.65 9.57 -4.93
CA LEU A 690 -7.75 10.37 -5.46
C LEU A 690 -8.83 9.49 -6.08
N VAL A 691 -8.45 8.53 -6.93
CA VAL A 691 -9.39 7.63 -7.60
C VAL A 691 -10.16 6.81 -6.56
N ALA A 692 -9.45 6.15 -5.63
CA ALA A 692 -10.07 5.37 -4.56
C ALA A 692 -10.98 6.24 -3.68
N SER A 693 -10.53 7.43 -3.28
CA SER A 693 -11.30 8.37 -2.45
C SER A 693 -12.58 8.85 -3.14
N THR A 694 -12.52 9.13 -4.44
CA THR A 694 -13.69 9.54 -5.21
C THR A 694 -14.73 8.41 -5.26
N VAL A 695 -14.29 7.18 -5.51
CA VAL A 695 -15.17 6.00 -5.56
C VAL A 695 -15.79 5.74 -4.18
N ARG A 696 -14.98 5.75 -3.13
CA ARG A 696 -15.42 5.51 -1.74
C ARG A 696 -16.39 6.57 -1.24
N ALA A 697 -16.09 7.86 -1.48
CA ALA A 697 -16.93 8.96 -1.02
C ALA A 697 -18.34 8.94 -1.67
N LEU A 698 -18.46 8.48 -2.91
CA LEU A 698 -19.75 8.33 -3.59
C LEU A 698 -20.44 6.99 -3.33
N GLY A 699 -19.79 6.06 -2.62
CA GLY A 699 -20.26 4.68 -2.50
C GLY A 699 -20.42 4.00 -3.87
N ALA A 700 -19.57 4.35 -4.84
CA ALA A 700 -19.68 3.86 -6.20
C ALA A 700 -19.13 2.43 -6.33
N SER A 701 -19.69 1.65 -7.25
CA SER A 701 -19.22 0.31 -7.61
C SER A 701 -18.67 0.28 -9.02
N LEU A 702 -17.56 -0.42 -9.23
CA LEU A 702 -16.88 -0.53 -10.52
C LEU A 702 -17.01 -1.96 -11.04
N THR A 703 -17.43 -2.12 -12.29
CA THR A 703 -17.30 -3.39 -13.00
C THR A 703 -15.84 -3.64 -13.38
N LEU A 704 -15.46 -4.89 -13.69
CA LEU A 704 -14.09 -5.21 -14.10
C LEU A 704 -13.55 -4.32 -15.24
N PRO A 705 -14.30 -4.06 -16.35
CA PRO A 705 -13.84 -3.12 -17.38
C PRO A 705 -13.59 -1.71 -16.83
N GLN A 706 -14.50 -1.18 -16.02
CA GLN A 706 -14.36 0.16 -15.43
C GLN A 706 -13.19 0.23 -14.45
N LEU A 707 -12.93 -0.84 -13.70
CA LEU A 707 -11.78 -0.94 -12.82
C LEU A 707 -10.47 -0.89 -13.62
N LEU A 708 -10.38 -1.62 -14.74
CA LEU A 708 -9.24 -1.56 -15.64
C LEU A 708 -9.07 -0.17 -16.26
N ASP A 709 -10.16 0.47 -16.71
CA ASP A 709 -10.11 1.85 -17.26
C ASP A 709 -9.68 2.88 -16.20
N ALA A 710 -10.04 2.67 -14.92
CA ALA A 710 -9.58 3.50 -13.82
C ALA A 710 -8.05 3.39 -13.63
N THR A 711 -7.47 2.20 -13.80
CA THR A 711 -6.00 2.04 -13.75
C THR A 711 -5.28 2.80 -14.87
N GLU A 712 -5.87 2.83 -16.07
CA GLU A 712 -5.33 3.64 -17.18
C GLU A 712 -5.41 5.14 -16.83
N THR A 713 -6.43 5.56 -16.10
CA THR A 713 -6.54 6.95 -15.65
C THR A 713 -5.50 7.33 -14.60
N ILE A 714 -5.15 6.41 -13.70
CA ILE A 714 -4.06 6.57 -12.72
C ILE A 714 -2.71 6.71 -13.45
N GLU A 715 -2.45 5.84 -14.43
CA GLU A 715 -1.23 5.87 -15.24
C GLU A 715 -1.13 7.18 -16.06
N ASN A 716 -2.21 7.58 -16.72
CA ASN A 716 -2.28 8.85 -17.46
C ASN A 716 -2.17 10.07 -16.53
N ALA A 717 -2.49 9.92 -15.25
CA ALA A 717 -2.28 10.95 -14.24
C ALA A 717 -0.84 11.00 -13.70
N GLY A 718 0.04 10.13 -14.21
CA GLY A 718 1.48 10.14 -13.99
C GLY A 718 2.00 9.07 -13.03
N MET A 719 1.14 8.20 -12.47
CA MET A 719 1.54 7.17 -11.50
C MET A 719 1.56 5.79 -12.14
N VAL A 720 2.75 5.21 -12.27
CA VAL A 720 2.98 3.86 -12.74
C VAL A 720 3.26 2.97 -11.52
N MET A 721 2.33 2.09 -11.16
CA MET A 721 2.46 1.34 -9.89
C MET A 721 3.47 0.19 -9.99
N VAL A 722 3.13 -0.93 -10.64
CA VAL A 722 3.99 -2.15 -10.65
C VAL A 722 5.02 -2.21 -11.79
N ASP A 723 5.12 -1.16 -12.62
CA ASP A 723 6.03 -1.12 -13.77
C ASP A 723 6.90 0.14 -13.82
N PHE A 724 6.98 0.88 -12.70
CA PHE A 724 7.88 2.01 -12.57
C PHE A 724 9.33 1.57 -12.80
N PRO A 725 10.14 2.32 -13.57
CA PRO A 725 11.45 1.84 -14.01
C PRO A 725 12.52 1.86 -12.92
N ASP A 726 12.44 2.81 -11.99
CA ASP A 726 13.51 3.04 -11.02
C ASP A 726 13.24 2.26 -9.71
N PRO A 727 14.26 1.69 -9.06
CA PRO A 727 14.10 0.90 -7.84
C PRO A 727 13.67 1.73 -6.61
N THR A 728 13.64 3.06 -6.74
CA THR A 728 13.19 4.00 -5.70
C THR A 728 11.68 3.92 -5.43
N GLY A 729 10.92 3.33 -6.35
CA GLY A 729 9.47 3.46 -6.38
C GLY A 729 9.03 4.86 -6.80
N GLU A 730 7.71 5.03 -6.86
CA GLU A 730 7.03 6.31 -7.12
C GLU A 730 7.13 7.26 -5.91
N SER A 731 6.97 8.56 -6.16
CA SER A 731 7.13 9.57 -5.11
C SER A 731 5.96 9.59 -4.10
N GLU A 732 6.27 9.64 -2.81
CA GLU A 732 5.28 9.88 -1.75
C GLU A 732 5.01 11.39 -1.49
N MET A 733 5.68 12.26 -2.25
CA MET A 733 5.65 13.71 -2.06
C MET A 733 4.54 14.36 -2.89
N GLY A 734 3.72 15.18 -2.24
CA GLY A 734 2.55 15.78 -2.89
C GLY A 734 2.85 16.68 -4.08
N PHE A 735 4.02 17.32 -4.12
CA PHE A 735 4.41 18.23 -5.19
C PHE A 735 4.57 17.53 -6.54
N ASP A 736 5.08 16.31 -6.58
CA ASP A 736 5.33 15.57 -7.83
C ASP A 736 4.02 15.21 -8.55
N TRP A 737 2.94 15.14 -7.77
CA TRP A 737 1.60 14.84 -8.23
C TRP A 737 0.80 16.05 -8.72
N MET A 738 1.39 17.25 -8.68
CA MET A 738 0.73 18.50 -9.05
C MET A 738 1.24 19.06 -10.37
N HIS A 739 0.89 18.39 -11.47
CA HIS A 739 1.22 18.81 -12.83
C HIS A 739 -0.01 18.83 -13.75
N THR A 740 0.04 19.63 -14.83
CA THR A 740 -1.14 19.97 -15.64
C THR A 740 -1.87 18.75 -16.22
N VAL A 741 -1.13 17.76 -16.73
CA VAL A 741 -1.71 16.54 -17.32
C VAL A 741 -2.36 15.67 -16.24
N GLY A 742 -1.67 15.47 -15.11
CA GLY A 742 -2.18 14.77 -13.94
C GLY A 742 -3.50 15.35 -13.45
N LEU A 743 -3.55 16.67 -13.24
CA LEU A 743 -4.77 17.37 -12.81
C LEU A 743 -5.92 17.21 -13.81
N LEU A 744 -5.66 17.22 -15.11
CA LEU A 744 -6.71 17.03 -16.11
C LEU A 744 -7.29 15.62 -16.06
N ASN A 745 -6.45 14.58 -15.96
CA ASN A 745 -6.91 13.19 -15.88
C ASN A 745 -7.69 12.90 -14.60
N ARG A 746 -7.27 13.50 -13.48
CA ARG A 746 -7.98 13.48 -12.21
C ARG A 746 -9.39 14.07 -12.33
N LEU A 747 -9.50 15.26 -12.92
CA LEU A 747 -10.80 15.92 -13.15
C LEU A 747 -11.68 15.16 -14.15
N LYS A 748 -11.07 14.53 -15.15
CA LYS A 748 -11.78 13.67 -16.10
C LYS A 748 -12.40 12.48 -15.37
N PHE A 749 -11.63 11.74 -14.57
CA PHE A 749 -12.15 10.63 -13.77
C PHE A 749 -13.32 11.04 -12.88
N ILE A 750 -13.16 12.15 -12.15
CA ILE A 750 -14.22 12.68 -11.27
C ILE A 750 -15.50 12.94 -12.06
N ASN A 751 -15.41 13.56 -13.23
CA ASN A 751 -16.59 13.83 -14.05
C ASN A 751 -17.20 12.54 -14.65
N ASP A 752 -16.36 11.63 -15.14
CA ASP A 752 -16.80 10.36 -15.73
C ASP A 752 -17.46 9.45 -14.68
N LEU A 753 -17.11 9.59 -13.39
CA LEU A 753 -17.76 8.86 -12.29
C LEU A 753 -18.97 9.61 -11.71
N ALA A 754 -18.79 10.86 -11.31
CA ALA A 754 -19.79 11.62 -10.55
C ALA A 754 -20.88 12.23 -11.44
N ASN A 755 -20.55 12.61 -12.68
CA ASN A 755 -21.50 13.25 -13.59
C ASN A 755 -21.30 12.82 -15.06
N PRO A 756 -21.42 11.52 -15.36
CA PRO A 756 -21.13 10.98 -16.69
C PRO A 756 -22.03 11.58 -17.77
N LEU A 757 -21.47 11.81 -18.95
CA LEU A 757 -22.28 12.05 -20.15
C LEU A 757 -22.98 10.74 -20.54
N ALA A 758 -24.18 10.82 -21.08
CA ALA A 758 -25.02 9.64 -21.31
C ALA A 758 -24.31 8.58 -22.18
N GLY A 759 -23.91 7.45 -21.57
CA GLY A 759 -23.33 6.29 -22.26
C GLY A 759 -22.06 5.73 -21.60
N ASP A 760 -21.18 6.59 -21.07
CA ASP A 760 -19.87 6.21 -20.54
C ASP A 760 -19.73 6.70 -19.10
N SER A 761 -19.88 5.81 -18.13
CA SER A 761 -19.66 6.08 -16.71
C SER A 761 -18.45 5.29 -16.22
N ALA A 762 -17.58 5.93 -15.45
CA ALA A 762 -16.42 5.29 -14.82
C ALA A 762 -16.82 4.39 -13.63
N GLY A 763 -18.10 4.34 -13.26
CA GLY A 763 -18.63 3.47 -12.22
C GLY A 763 -20.14 3.65 -12.06
N THR A 764 -20.73 3.01 -11.06
CA THR A 764 -22.17 3.12 -10.78
C THR A 764 -22.39 3.61 -9.35
N TRP A 765 -23.11 4.71 -9.21
CA TRP A 765 -23.65 5.20 -7.94
C TRP A 765 -25.06 5.78 -8.19
N ASP A 766 -25.89 5.89 -7.15
CA ASP A 766 -27.26 6.40 -7.28
C ASP A 766 -27.43 7.79 -6.63
N PRO A 767 -27.39 8.89 -7.40
CA PRO A 767 -27.64 10.23 -6.87
C PRO A 767 -29.05 10.40 -6.29
N ASN A 768 -30.02 9.60 -6.75
CA ASN A 768 -31.39 9.66 -6.25
C ASN A 768 -31.54 9.04 -4.86
N ASP A 769 -30.75 8.01 -4.56
CA ASP A 769 -30.65 7.41 -3.23
C ASP A 769 -30.20 8.46 -2.21
N PHE A 770 -29.07 9.13 -2.45
CA PHE A 770 -28.62 10.27 -1.63
C PHE A 770 -29.70 11.35 -1.50
N ARG A 771 -30.35 11.72 -2.62
CA ARG A 771 -31.39 12.75 -2.64
C ARG A 771 -32.58 12.40 -1.74
N LEU A 772 -33.00 11.14 -1.74
CA LEU A 772 -34.17 10.68 -0.99
C LEU A 772 -33.82 10.41 0.48
N ARG A 773 -32.73 9.69 0.76
CA ARG A 773 -32.29 9.37 2.13
C ARG A 773 -31.97 10.64 2.92
N TRP A 774 -31.25 11.58 2.30
CA TRP A 774 -30.78 12.80 2.97
C TRP A 774 -31.60 14.05 2.66
N GLN A 775 -32.73 13.91 1.96
CA GLN A 775 -33.63 15.03 1.62
C GLN A 775 -32.92 16.22 0.94
N LEU A 776 -32.01 15.93 0.00
CA LEU A 776 -31.18 16.91 -0.71
C LEU A 776 -31.98 17.58 -1.85
N PHE A 777 -33.02 18.32 -1.48
CA PHE A 777 -33.94 18.94 -2.44
C PHE A 777 -33.61 20.38 -2.81
N THR A 778 -32.74 21.04 -2.03
CA THR A 778 -32.30 22.42 -2.24
C THR A 778 -30.79 22.47 -2.49
N PRO A 779 -30.28 23.50 -3.21
CA PRO A 779 -28.85 23.65 -3.43
C PRO A 779 -28.07 23.74 -2.12
N GLU A 780 -28.57 24.48 -1.13
CA GLU A 780 -27.90 24.70 0.15
C GLU A 780 -27.72 23.38 0.91
N ARG A 781 -28.76 22.54 0.96
CA ARG A 781 -28.70 21.22 1.61
C ARG A 781 -27.73 20.29 0.91
N THR A 782 -27.76 20.27 -0.43
CA THR A 782 -26.91 19.40 -1.24
C THR A 782 -25.44 19.77 -1.08
N VAL A 783 -25.13 21.07 -1.16
CA VAL A 783 -23.76 21.57 -0.98
C VAL A 783 -23.30 21.32 0.46
N LYS A 784 -24.13 21.62 1.47
CA LYS A 784 -23.79 21.34 2.88
C LYS A 784 -23.47 19.86 3.11
N PHE A 785 -24.31 18.96 2.62
CA PHE A 785 -24.09 17.51 2.73
C PHE A 785 -22.73 17.07 2.13
N PHE A 786 -22.50 17.36 0.86
CA PHE A 786 -21.27 16.90 0.19
C PHE A 786 -20.02 17.61 0.71
N THR A 787 -20.11 18.86 1.15
CA THR A 787 -18.97 19.54 1.78
C THR A 787 -18.59 18.86 3.10
N LEU A 788 -19.56 18.44 3.91
CA LEU A 788 -19.30 17.67 5.14
C LEU A 788 -18.66 16.32 4.83
N LEU A 789 -19.19 15.61 3.83
CA LEU A 789 -18.70 14.29 3.42
C LEU A 789 -17.27 14.35 2.85
N PHE A 790 -16.99 15.31 1.96
CA PHE A 790 -15.72 15.35 1.23
C PHE A 790 -14.60 16.04 2.01
N PHE A 791 -14.92 17.06 2.82
CA PHE A 791 -13.91 17.85 3.52
C PHE A 791 -14.47 18.68 4.70
N ASN A 792 -15.35 18.09 5.51
CA ASN A 792 -15.80 18.64 6.80
C ASN A 792 -16.49 20.02 6.75
N GLY A 793 -17.11 20.36 5.62
CA GLY A 793 -17.84 21.61 5.46
C GLY A 793 -16.92 22.83 5.23
N ASP A 794 -15.61 22.63 5.19
CA ASP A 794 -14.61 23.68 4.96
C ASP A 794 -14.55 24.06 3.48
N ILE A 795 -15.44 25.00 3.10
CA ILE A 795 -15.56 25.58 1.78
C ILE A 795 -15.62 27.11 1.87
N ILE A 796 -14.86 27.78 1.02
CA ILE A 796 -14.93 29.23 0.88
C ILE A 796 -16.23 29.66 0.18
N GLU A 797 -16.71 30.87 0.46
CA GLU A 797 -18.00 31.35 -0.02
C GLU A 797 -18.14 31.32 -1.54
N ASN A 798 -17.09 31.65 -2.28
CA ASN A 798 -17.10 31.60 -3.74
C ASN A 798 -17.30 30.17 -4.28
N HIS A 799 -16.63 29.17 -3.68
CA HIS A 799 -16.80 27.78 -4.08
C HIS A 799 -18.19 27.26 -3.71
N ARG A 800 -18.74 27.69 -2.57
CA ARG A 800 -20.13 27.39 -2.17
C ARG A 800 -21.11 27.92 -3.22
N ALA A 801 -21.04 29.21 -3.54
CA ALA A 801 -21.90 29.84 -4.53
C ALA A 801 -21.81 29.18 -5.92
N LEU A 802 -20.61 28.79 -6.35
CA LEU A 802 -20.42 28.07 -7.61
C LEU A 802 -21.02 26.65 -7.58
N SER A 803 -20.92 25.95 -6.44
CA SER A 803 -21.51 24.62 -6.24
C SER A 803 -23.03 24.66 -6.26
N GLU A 804 -23.63 25.69 -5.67
CA GLU A 804 -25.08 25.96 -5.73
C GLU A 804 -25.49 26.35 -7.16
N GLY A 805 -24.64 27.10 -7.88
CA GLY A 805 -24.80 27.37 -9.30
C GLY A 805 -24.82 26.09 -10.15
N ALA A 806 -23.93 25.14 -9.87
CA ALA A 806 -23.90 23.84 -10.54
C ALA A 806 -25.21 23.07 -10.33
N PHE A 807 -25.74 23.06 -9.10
CA PHE A 807 -27.07 22.48 -8.79
C PHE A 807 -28.17 23.14 -9.63
N ASN A 808 -28.24 24.47 -9.60
CA ASN A 808 -29.30 25.23 -10.26
C ASN A 808 -29.25 25.18 -11.79
N SER A 809 -28.07 24.92 -12.36
CA SER A 809 -27.88 24.77 -13.80
C SER A 809 -28.60 23.55 -14.40
N GLN A 810 -28.89 22.54 -13.58
CA GLN A 810 -29.44 21.26 -14.03
C GLN A 810 -30.96 21.19 -13.89
N ARG A 811 -31.62 20.67 -14.94
CA ARG A 811 -33.09 20.50 -14.95
C ARG A 811 -33.53 19.20 -14.30
N GLU A 812 -32.81 18.11 -14.54
CA GLU A 812 -33.15 16.80 -14.01
C GLU A 812 -32.68 16.66 -12.55
N ARG A 813 -33.54 16.12 -11.69
CA ARG A 813 -33.27 16.03 -10.24
C ARG A 813 -31.97 15.28 -9.92
N ASN A 814 -31.71 14.16 -10.59
CA ASN A 814 -30.49 13.37 -10.35
C ASN A 814 -29.25 14.11 -10.86
N ARG A 815 -29.36 14.78 -12.02
CA ARG A 815 -28.28 15.60 -12.58
C ARG A 815 -27.87 16.76 -11.67
N ARG A 816 -28.79 17.31 -10.89
CA ARG A 816 -28.47 18.34 -9.89
C ARG A 816 -27.48 17.82 -8.85
N ILE A 817 -27.75 16.63 -8.30
CA ILE A 817 -26.90 15.98 -7.29
C ILE A 817 -25.55 15.61 -7.92
N SER A 818 -25.56 14.96 -9.09
CA SER A 818 -24.34 14.59 -9.83
C SER A 818 -23.44 15.79 -10.14
N ALA A 819 -24.00 16.88 -10.67
CA ALA A 819 -23.23 18.07 -11.02
C ALA A 819 -22.62 18.76 -9.79
N THR A 820 -23.36 18.83 -8.68
CA THR A 820 -22.83 19.38 -7.42
C THR A 820 -21.72 18.51 -6.84
N ALA A 821 -21.91 17.19 -6.80
CA ALA A 821 -20.89 16.26 -6.32
C ALA A 821 -19.60 16.34 -7.16
N ALA A 822 -19.73 16.27 -8.50
CA ALA A 822 -18.60 16.38 -9.43
C ALA A 822 -17.83 17.70 -9.26
N PHE A 823 -18.54 18.82 -9.09
CA PHE A 823 -17.91 20.11 -8.87
C PHE A 823 -17.12 20.15 -7.55
N LEU A 824 -17.71 19.67 -6.45
CA LEU A 824 -17.06 19.67 -5.14
C LEU A 824 -15.84 18.74 -5.08
N LEU A 825 -15.92 17.55 -5.70
CA LEU A 825 -14.79 16.62 -5.84
C LEU A 825 -13.64 17.20 -6.69
N SER A 826 -13.98 18.08 -7.64
CA SER A 826 -13.00 18.77 -8.49
C SER A 826 -12.25 19.90 -7.79
N LEU A 827 -12.64 20.26 -6.56
CA LEU A 827 -12.02 21.37 -5.84
C LEU A 827 -10.64 20.99 -5.29
N PRO A 828 -9.70 21.98 -5.18
CA PRO A 828 -8.39 21.75 -4.56
C PRO A 828 -8.46 21.17 -3.15
N GLN A 829 -9.53 21.47 -2.42
CA GLN A 829 -9.81 20.93 -1.10
C GLN A 829 -9.87 19.40 -1.06
N PHE A 830 -10.44 18.76 -2.09
CA PHE A 830 -10.58 17.31 -2.15
C PHE A 830 -9.30 16.60 -2.63
N GLN A 831 -8.45 17.31 -3.38
CA GLN A 831 -7.14 16.84 -3.84
C GLN A 831 -6.13 16.69 -2.71
N LYS A 832 -6.45 17.17 -1.50
CA LYS A 832 -5.59 17.17 -0.33
C LYS A 832 -6.12 16.27 0.78
N GLN A 833 -5.23 15.83 1.66
CA GLN A 833 -5.56 15.10 2.88
C GLN A 833 -4.77 15.65 4.06
#